data_AF-A0A0S7EYH1-F1
#
_entry.id   AF-A0A0S7EYH1-F1
#
_cell.length_a   1.000
_cell.length_b   1.000
_cell.length_c   1.000
_cell.angle_alpha   90.00
_cell.angle_beta   90.00
_cell.angle_gamma   90.00
#
_symmetry.space_group_name_H-M   'P 1'
#
loop_
_entity.id
_entity.type
_entity.pdbx_description
1 polymer ?
#
loop_
_entity_poly.entity_id
_entity_poly.type
_entity_poly.pdbx_seq_one_letter_code
_entity_poly.pdbx_strand_id
1 'polypeptide(L)'
;MISDHAPLLLDIQLTSYKRSPPLWRLNPLLLADAEFCNYISNAIDEFLGFNKNDSTSYLLLWETLKAYLRGQIISYTSLSNKRHNSRLTELATTIAQLDQRYAVDPSPELFKERMGVQTEIDLISTKEAERLLLRSKGSYYEHGDKAGRLLAHQLRRQVNSRMIQSIQNNQRVTTNDPIEINDTFKSFYSSLYSSEFPTDINIMGEFLQGLSIPTIDASTAKTMDSPLGLGEVINSIKALQSHKAPGPDGFPVEFYKKFIGKLAPLLLAMFNESLECKTLPPTLTQATIVLLHKKDKDPTMCGSYRPLSLLNVDVKVLAKLIASRLEKVLPFVISEEQNGFVKGRQLFFNTRTLLNVIYSKHSPDEPEIVISLDAEKAFDRVEWEYLFEVLKKFGLGDTFVSWIRLLYSSPKASVNTNDVYSDYFSLGRGTRQGCPLSPLLFIMAIEPLSIALRASSSFRGIFRNGTEHKLSLYADDLLLYISNPTTSVPAILRILNNFSSFSGYKLNLEKSECFPINTTLGGLQLSDFPFKLSPNGIKYLGINVTRSISGLASANFSPLIAKTALDFQCWRNLPLSLLGRINVVKMNVLPKFLFLFQSIPLFMPKTFFDSLDRLINGFIWIGKSPRVRKALLQSCKLSGGLALPDFQLYYWAAHIHKINYWLNSSSSPWCKLELSSCIGSSLSGLIFSSLPVKPSLYTKNQVVLNTLKVWFQFRRRFKFTAASPLCPLTSNHLFPPSLSDPTFSVWWDRGLKQIKNLYASGVFDSFEDLSSKYSLPGTHLFRYLQIRNFASKCFPNFPSLPPELPWERISTFNPLQKGTISKIYSFILKLRVDSSVKIRNAWEKELGIQLTQDSWDVAIGRIRSSSSCARLSLIQFKVVHRIHFSKSRLSQIYPDMVDVCDKCKGSPCNLGHMFYLCPSLYGFWYQESNITLRRYTEDKQVQETEPKRLVRGSLFVKEVIDTTVCCIT
;
A
#
# COMPACT_ATOMS: atom_id res chain seq x y z
N MET A 1 -3.74 34.57 -54.60
CA MET A 1 -3.23 33.31 -54.03
C MET A 1 -2.42 33.67 -52.80
N ILE A 2 -2.84 33.23 -51.62
CA ILE A 2 -2.03 33.34 -50.40
C ILE A 2 -1.17 32.08 -50.35
N SER A 3 0.16 32.25 -50.25
CA SER A 3 1.09 31.12 -50.11
C SER A 3 0.82 30.37 -48.80
N ASP A 4 0.91 29.05 -48.89
CA ASP A 4 1.01 28.02 -47.84
C ASP A 4 2.09 28.27 -46.77
N HIS A 5 2.92 29.31 -46.91
CA HIS A 5 3.91 29.75 -45.93
C HIS A 5 3.56 31.05 -45.17
N ALA A 6 2.34 31.58 -45.31
CA ALA A 6 1.92 32.77 -44.56
C ALA A 6 1.75 32.45 -43.05
N PRO A 7 2.42 33.17 -42.13
CA PRO A 7 2.22 32.97 -40.70
C PRO A 7 0.80 33.35 -40.31
N LEU A 8 0.04 32.40 -39.79
CA LEU A 8 -1.27 32.62 -39.18
C LEU A 8 -1.08 33.14 -37.76
N LEU A 9 -1.48 34.40 -37.53
CA LEU A 9 -1.54 34.97 -36.20
C LEU A 9 -2.92 34.67 -35.59
N LEU A 10 -2.96 33.79 -34.60
CA LEU A 10 -4.16 33.50 -33.84
C LEU A 10 -4.13 34.32 -32.55
N ASP A 11 -4.98 35.35 -32.48
CA ASP A 11 -5.13 36.16 -31.27
C ASP A 11 -6.30 35.62 -30.44
N ILE A 12 -6.00 34.91 -29.35
CA ILE A 12 -7.00 34.34 -28.45
C ILE A 12 -7.21 35.30 -27.28
N GLN A 13 -8.28 36.08 -27.32
CA GLN A 13 -8.75 36.82 -26.15
C GLN A 13 -9.41 35.84 -25.16
N LEU A 14 -8.60 35.27 -24.27
CA LEU A 14 -9.10 34.55 -23.10
C LEU A 14 -9.70 35.60 -22.15
N THR A 15 -10.99 35.48 -21.82
CA THR A 15 -11.61 36.29 -20.77
C THR A 15 -10.76 36.20 -19.50
N SER A 16 -10.16 37.32 -19.12
CA SER A 16 -9.25 37.40 -17.98
C SER A 16 -10.07 37.38 -16.69
N TYR A 17 -10.48 36.19 -16.24
CA TYR A 17 -10.91 36.04 -14.86
C TYR A 17 -9.74 36.45 -13.96
N LYS A 18 -9.94 37.46 -13.10
CA LYS A 18 -8.99 37.83 -12.05
C LYS A 18 -8.83 36.62 -11.12
N ARG A 19 -7.89 35.74 -11.43
CA ARG A 19 -7.55 34.62 -10.54
C ARG A 19 -7.05 35.23 -9.24
N SER A 20 -7.68 34.84 -8.14
CA SER A 20 -7.12 35.14 -6.82
C SER A 20 -5.70 34.57 -6.77
N PRO A 21 -4.73 35.31 -6.19
CA PRO A 21 -3.38 34.79 -6.06
C PRO A 21 -3.44 33.47 -5.28
N PRO A 22 -2.71 32.43 -5.71
CA PRO A 22 -2.76 31.14 -5.04
C PRO A 22 -2.30 31.28 -3.59
N LEU A 23 -2.91 30.51 -2.68
CA LEU A 23 -2.45 30.44 -1.30
C LEU A 23 -0.95 30.13 -1.26
N TRP A 24 -0.22 30.87 -0.42
CA TRP A 24 1.20 30.65 -0.22
C TRP A 24 1.46 29.23 0.27
N ARG A 25 2.52 28.60 -0.25
CA ARG A 25 2.99 27.28 0.16
C ARG A 25 4.50 27.26 0.13
N LEU A 26 5.12 26.76 1.21
CA LEU A 26 6.57 26.55 1.23
C LEU A 26 6.97 25.53 0.17
N ASN A 27 8.04 25.83 -0.57
CA ASN A 27 8.67 24.88 -1.48
C ASN A 27 9.55 23.89 -0.67
N PRO A 28 9.21 22.59 -0.60
CA PRO A 28 9.99 21.64 0.18
C PRO A 28 11.44 21.45 -0.30
N LEU A 29 11.75 21.79 -1.56
CA LEU A 29 13.13 21.71 -2.08
C LEU A 29 14.11 22.59 -1.33
N LEU A 30 13.65 23.73 -0.80
CA LEU A 30 14.50 24.63 -0.03
C LEU A 30 15.04 23.94 1.23
N LEU A 31 14.35 22.92 1.74
CA LEU A 31 14.79 22.16 2.92
C LEU A 31 15.99 21.22 2.63
N ALA A 32 16.35 21.03 1.36
CA ALA A 32 17.57 20.36 0.96
C ALA A 32 18.79 21.31 0.94
N ASP A 33 18.56 22.62 0.82
CA ASP A 33 19.60 23.65 0.88
C ASP A 33 20.01 23.92 2.34
N ALA A 34 21.30 23.73 2.64
CA ALA A 34 21.84 23.94 3.97
C ALA A 34 21.84 25.42 4.37
N GLU A 35 22.07 26.35 3.42
CA GLU A 35 22.08 27.79 3.70
C GLU A 35 20.69 28.26 4.11
N PHE A 36 19.66 27.89 3.34
CA PHE A 36 18.27 28.14 3.70
C PHE A 36 17.90 27.54 5.06
N CYS A 37 18.32 26.30 5.33
CA CYS A 37 18.01 25.65 6.60
C CYS A 37 18.65 26.36 7.80
N ASN A 38 19.90 26.82 7.67
CA ASN A 38 20.59 27.59 8.70
C ASN A 38 19.94 28.96 8.89
N TYR A 39 19.59 29.64 7.81
CA TYR A 39 18.87 30.91 7.83
C TYR A 39 17.56 30.82 8.63
N ILE A 40 16.71 29.83 8.30
CA ILE A 40 15.44 29.61 9.00
C ILE A 40 15.65 29.13 10.44
N SER A 41 16.66 28.29 10.68
CA SER A 41 17.01 27.85 12.04
C SER A 41 17.36 29.03 12.94
N ASN A 42 18.19 29.96 12.44
CA ASN A 42 18.57 31.18 13.17
C ASN A 42 17.38 32.11 13.35
N ALA A 43 16.53 32.28 12.33
CA ALA A 43 15.32 33.09 12.43
C ALA A 43 14.35 32.56 13.51
N ILE A 44 14.24 31.23 13.68
CA ILE A 44 13.47 30.63 14.78
C ILE A 44 14.09 31.02 16.13
N ASP A 45 15.41 30.89 16.28
CA ASP A 45 16.10 31.20 17.54
C ASP A 45 16.02 32.68 17.90
N GLU A 46 16.24 33.56 16.93
CA GLU A 46 16.11 35.01 17.09
C GLU A 46 14.69 35.38 17.54
N PHE A 47 13.67 34.90 16.82
CA PHE A 47 12.28 35.18 17.16
C PHE A 47 11.95 34.71 18.58
N LEU A 48 12.36 33.49 18.95
CA LEU A 48 12.11 32.96 20.28
C LEU A 48 12.90 33.71 21.36
N GLY A 49 14.14 34.13 21.08
CA GLY A 49 14.95 34.92 22.01
C GLY A 49 14.32 36.26 22.38
N PHE A 50 13.67 36.93 21.43
CA PHE A 50 13.00 38.22 21.67
C PHE A 50 11.58 38.09 22.24
N ASN A 51 10.82 37.07 21.82
CA ASN A 51 9.38 37.01 22.08
C ASN A 51 8.98 35.98 23.14
N LYS A 52 9.85 35.04 23.51
CA LYS A 52 9.54 34.07 24.56
C LYS A 52 9.89 34.66 25.93
N ASN A 53 8.89 35.11 26.65
CA ASN A 53 8.97 35.51 28.06
C ASN A 53 7.84 34.86 28.87
N ASP A 54 7.91 34.94 30.19
CA ASP A 54 6.95 34.28 31.10
C ASP A 54 5.51 34.81 30.96
N SER A 55 5.33 36.02 30.40
CA SER A 55 4.02 36.64 30.17
C SER A 55 3.40 36.31 28.81
N THR A 56 4.15 35.72 27.88
CA THR A 56 3.68 35.52 26.50
C THR A 56 2.99 34.18 26.37
N SER A 57 1.72 34.22 25.98
CA SER A 57 0.94 33.03 25.60
C SER A 57 1.63 32.26 24.46
N TYR A 58 1.79 30.94 24.63
CA TYR A 58 2.30 30.05 23.58
C TYR A 58 1.35 29.95 22.38
N LEU A 59 0.05 30.19 22.58
CA LEU A 59 -0.93 30.31 21.49
C LEU A 59 -0.55 31.47 20.55
N LEU A 60 -0.31 32.66 21.13
CA LEU A 60 0.09 33.85 20.38
C LEU A 60 1.49 33.69 19.80
N LEU A 61 2.42 33.15 20.58
CA LEU A 61 3.80 32.92 20.18
C LEU A 61 3.89 32.00 18.95
N TRP A 62 3.08 30.93 18.89
CA TRP A 62 3.05 30.02 17.75
C TRP A 62 2.50 30.68 16.47
N GLU A 63 1.41 31.42 16.57
CA GLU A 63 0.80 32.10 15.40
C GLU A 63 1.72 33.19 14.85
N THR A 64 2.30 34.00 15.72
CA THR A 64 3.23 35.07 15.35
C THR A 64 4.53 34.50 14.78
N LEU A 65 5.06 33.40 15.34
CA LEU A 65 6.21 32.69 14.76
C LEU A 65 5.91 32.22 13.33
N LYS A 66 4.76 31.57 13.10
CA LYS A 66 4.40 31.12 11.74
C LYS A 66 4.30 32.28 10.75
N ALA A 67 3.69 33.40 11.16
CA ALA A 67 3.60 34.59 10.34
C ALA A 67 4.98 35.19 10.02
N TYR A 68 5.83 35.33 11.04
CA TYR A 68 7.21 35.79 10.90
C TYR A 68 8.02 34.90 9.96
N LEU A 69 8.02 33.59 10.18
CA LEU A 69 8.74 32.63 9.34
C LEU A 69 8.24 32.63 7.90
N ARG A 70 6.93 32.75 7.67
CA ARG A 70 6.37 32.91 6.32
C ARG A 70 6.94 34.15 5.64
N GLY A 71 7.01 35.28 6.33
CA GLY A 71 7.66 36.50 5.84
C GLY A 71 9.13 36.30 5.48
N GLN A 72 9.90 35.67 6.38
CA GLN A 72 11.31 35.34 6.17
C GLN A 72 11.54 34.44 4.95
N ILE A 73 10.71 33.41 4.78
CA ILE A 73 10.78 32.50 3.63
C ILE A 73 10.44 33.24 2.33
N ILE A 74 9.41 34.09 2.34
CA ILE A 74 9.03 34.89 1.16
C ILE A 74 10.18 35.82 0.77
N SER A 75 10.78 36.50 1.74
CA SER A 75 11.94 37.38 1.53
C SER A 75 13.12 36.63 0.92
N TYR A 76 13.55 35.50 1.53
CA TYR A 76 14.65 34.68 1.04
C TYR A 76 14.40 34.17 -0.38
N THR A 77 13.20 33.67 -0.65
CA THR A 77 12.84 33.14 -1.98
C THR A 77 12.75 34.22 -3.04
N SER A 78 12.26 35.42 -2.69
CA SER A 78 12.25 36.58 -3.58
C SER A 78 13.68 36.99 -3.97
N LEU A 79 14.58 37.12 -2.97
CA LEU A 79 15.99 37.46 -3.21
C LEU A 79 16.69 36.41 -4.08
N SER A 80 16.48 35.13 -3.75
CA SER A 80 17.04 34.00 -4.50
C SER A 80 16.55 34.00 -5.96
N ASN A 81 15.25 34.18 -6.20
CA ASN A 81 14.70 34.29 -7.56
C ASN A 81 15.26 35.51 -8.31
N LYS A 82 15.46 36.65 -7.65
CA LYS A 82 16.04 37.85 -8.27
C LYS A 82 17.48 37.62 -8.70
N ARG A 83 18.31 37.01 -7.84
CA ARG A 83 19.69 36.62 -8.17
C ARG A 83 19.72 35.64 -9.33
N HIS A 84 18.83 34.65 -9.30
CA HIS A 84 18.69 33.63 -10.34
C HIS A 84 18.35 34.22 -11.71
N ASN A 85 17.31 35.06 -11.77
CA ASN A 85 16.88 35.71 -13.02
C ASN A 85 17.97 36.64 -13.57
N SER A 86 18.71 37.33 -12.68
CA SER A 86 19.83 38.18 -13.09
C SER A 86 20.94 37.35 -13.75
N ARG A 87 21.30 36.20 -13.18
CA ARG A 87 22.30 35.28 -13.77
C ARG A 87 21.84 34.69 -15.10
N LEU A 88 20.58 34.29 -15.22
CA LEU A 88 20.02 33.83 -16.49
C LEU A 88 20.09 34.90 -17.58
N THR A 89 19.80 36.15 -17.23
CA THR A 89 19.87 37.29 -18.15
C THR A 89 21.32 37.53 -18.59
N GLU A 90 22.27 37.49 -17.65
CA GLU A 90 23.72 37.63 -17.91
C GLU A 90 24.23 36.53 -18.86
N LEU A 91 23.89 35.27 -18.60
CA LEU A 91 24.28 34.14 -19.44
C LEU A 91 23.66 34.24 -20.83
N ALA A 92 22.38 34.63 -20.93
CA ALA A 92 21.72 34.85 -22.22
C ALA A 92 22.38 35.97 -23.03
N THR A 93 22.76 37.08 -22.37
CA THR A 93 23.53 38.15 -23.03
C THR A 93 24.91 37.67 -23.48
N THR A 94 25.56 36.81 -22.70
CA THR A 94 26.88 36.23 -23.04
C THR A 94 26.77 35.33 -24.27
N ILE A 95 25.74 34.48 -24.35
CA ILE A 95 25.47 33.66 -25.55
C ILE A 95 25.23 34.54 -26.77
N ALA A 96 24.41 35.58 -26.65
CA ALA A 96 24.14 36.48 -27.77
C ALA A 96 25.43 37.16 -28.29
N GLN A 97 26.34 37.56 -27.39
CA GLN A 97 27.65 38.11 -27.75
C GLN A 97 28.58 37.07 -28.40
N LEU A 98 28.59 35.84 -27.88
CA LEU A 98 29.38 34.74 -28.46
C LEU A 98 28.86 34.33 -29.83
N ASP A 99 27.54 34.28 -30.03
CA ASP A 99 26.92 33.98 -31.33
C ASP A 99 27.22 35.08 -32.35
N GLN A 100 27.24 36.36 -31.94
CA GLN A 100 27.68 37.47 -32.80
C GLN A 100 29.16 37.35 -33.20
N ARG A 101 30.05 37.02 -32.25
CA ARG A 101 31.48 36.83 -32.54
C ARG A 101 31.72 35.62 -33.45
N TYR A 102 31.03 34.52 -33.19
CA TYR A 102 31.11 33.29 -33.99
C TYR A 102 30.59 33.50 -35.43
N ALA A 103 29.60 34.37 -35.63
CA ALA A 103 29.12 34.73 -36.96
C ALA A 103 30.15 35.52 -37.79
N VAL A 104 31.06 36.24 -37.12
CA VAL A 104 32.13 37.02 -37.76
C VAL A 104 33.42 36.19 -37.94
N ASP A 105 33.78 35.36 -36.96
CA ASP A 105 34.97 34.50 -36.99
C ASP A 105 34.68 33.11 -36.38
N PRO A 106 34.36 32.10 -37.20
CA PRO A 106 34.01 30.76 -36.71
C PRO A 106 35.24 30.01 -36.20
N SER A 107 35.46 29.99 -34.88
CA SER A 107 36.56 29.24 -34.26
C SER A 107 36.09 28.07 -33.38
N PRO A 108 36.84 26.94 -33.33
CA PRO A 108 36.53 25.82 -32.44
C PRO A 108 36.54 26.20 -30.95
N GLU A 109 37.32 27.20 -30.57
CA GLU A 109 37.45 27.70 -29.19
C GLU A 109 36.21 28.49 -28.77
N LEU A 110 35.71 29.38 -29.62
CA LEU A 110 34.45 30.12 -29.41
C LEU A 110 33.25 29.17 -29.34
N PHE A 111 33.23 28.13 -30.17
CA PHE A 111 32.20 27.10 -30.10
C PHE A 111 32.22 26.34 -28.76
N LYS A 112 33.41 26.00 -28.26
CA LYS A 112 33.57 25.34 -26.96
C LYS A 112 33.15 26.23 -25.79
N GLU A 113 33.47 27.52 -25.83
CA GLU A 113 33.06 28.50 -24.82
C GLU A 113 31.53 28.69 -24.82
N ARG A 114 30.92 28.86 -26.01
CA ARG A 114 29.46 28.91 -26.18
C ARG A 114 28.78 27.65 -25.65
N MET A 115 29.32 26.47 -25.96
CA MET A 115 28.81 25.20 -25.44
C MET A 115 28.92 25.12 -23.92
N GLY A 116 29.98 25.69 -23.32
CA GLY A 116 30.14 25.81 -21.87
C GLY A 116 29.03 26.65 -21.23
N VAL A 117 28.80 27.86 -21.77
CA VAL A 117 27.74 28.78 -21.29
C VAL A 117 26.34 28.19 -21.49
N GLN A 118 26.09 27.55 -22.64
CA GLN A 118 24.84 26.85 -22.93
C GLN A 118 24.61 25.71 -21.92
N THR A 119 25.66 24.95 -21.58
CA THR A 119 25.57 23.88 -20.57
C THR A 119 25.20 24.46 -19.19
N GLU A 120 25.72 25.63 -18.83
CA GLU A 120 25.36 26.32 -17.59
C GLU A 120 23.88 26.77 -17.59
N ILE A 121 23.38 27.33 -18.68
CA ILE A 121 21.95 27.66 -18.84
C ILE A 121 21.09 26.39 -18.78
N ASP A 122 21.50 25.32 -19.43
CA ASP A 122 20.76 24.05 -19.43
C ASP A 122 20.72 23.44 -18.03
N LEU A 123 21.82 23.50 -17.27
CA LEU A 123 21.88 23.07 -15.86
C LEU A 123 20.94 23.89 -14.98
N ILE A 124 20.87 25.21 -15.19
CA ILE A 124 19.97 26.11 -14.47
C ILE A 124 18.51 25.83 -14.82
N SER A 125 18.20 25.75 -16.12
CA SER A 125 16.86 25.51 -16.66
C SER A 125 16.32 24.13 -16.28
N THR A 126 17.22 23.14 -16.17
CA THR A 126 16.88 21.80 -15.68
C THR A 126 16.39 21.88 -14.23
N LYS A 127 17.08 22.57 -13.32
CA LYS A 127 16.61 22.77 -11.93
C LYS A 127 15.26 23.49 -11.86
N GLU A 128 14.98 24.41 -12.79
CA GLU A 128 13.69 25.09 -12.85
C GLU A 128 12.57 24.19 -13.38
N ALA A 129 12.86 23.36 -14.38
CA ALA A 129 11.97 22.29 -14.80
C ALA A 129 11.68 21.36 -13.61
N GLU A 130 12.71 20.95 -12.87
CA GLU A 130 12.63 20.12 -11.66
C GLU A 130 11.68 20.73 -10.61
N ARG A 131 11.80 22.05 -10.39
CA ARG A 131 10.93 22.85 -9.51
C ARG A 131 9.48 22.94 -10.01
N LEU A 132 9.25 23.21 -11.29
CA LEU A 132 7.90 23.27 -11.89
C LEU A 132 7.23 21.89 -11.88
N LEU A 133 8.02 20.84 -12.10
CA LEU A 133 7.61 19.44 -12.02
C LEU A 133 7.17 19.07 -10.59
N LEU A 134 7.92 19.49 -9.56
CA LEU A 134 7.52 19.29 -8.16
C LEU A 134 6.28 20.08 -7.77
N ARG A 135 6.14 21.34 -8.23
CA ARG A 135 4.91 22.15 -8.05
C ARG A 135 3.68 21.50 -8.69
N SER A 136 3.84 20.87 -9.86
CA SER A 136 2.77 20.10 -10.54
C SER A 136 2.46 18.74 -9.87
N LYS A 137 3.10 18.42 -8.73
CA LYS A 137 3.07 17.09 -8.07
C LYS A 137 3.54 15.95 -8.99
N GLY A 138 4.43 16.23 -9.94
CA GLY A 138 4.96 15.29 -10.92
C GLY A 138 6.39 14.84 -10.60
N SER A 139 6.55 13.95 -9.62
CA SER A 139 7.84 13.38 -9.18
C SER A 139 8.56 12.47 -10.22
N TYR A 140 8.36 12.61 -11.53
CA TYR A 140 8.63 11.49 -12.44
C TYR A 140 9.44 11.76 -13.69
N TYR A 141 9.96 12.97 -13.91
CA TYR A 141 10.51 13.30 -15.22
C TYR A 141 12.03 13.29 -15.35
N GLU A 142 12.80 13.52 -14.30
CA GLU A 142 14.18 13.99 -14.55
C GLU A 142 15.20 12.89 -14.90
N HIS A 143 15.00 11.61 -14.55
CA HIS A 143 16.05 10.60 -14.79
C HIS A 143 15.55 9.20 -15.23
N GLY A 144 14.29 9.07 -15.65
CA GLY A 144 13.67 7.76 -15.90
C GLY A 144 13.24 7.50 -17.34
N ASP A 145 13.95 6.63 -18.06
CA ASP A 145 13.19 5.62 -18.80
C ASP A 145 12.48 4.75 -17.73
N LYS A 146 11.21 4.34 -17.96
CA LYS A 146 10.31 3.53 -17.08
C LYS A 146 9.20 4.28 -16.33
N ALA A 147 7.93 3.99 -16.67
CA ALA A 147 6.71 4.30 -15.91
C ALA A 147 6.33 5.78 -15.67
N GLY A 148 7.28 6.72 -15.58
CA GLY A 148 7.02 8.15 -15.34
C GLY A 148 6.18 8.84 -16.42
N ARG A 149 6.39 8.49 -17.69
CA ARG A 149 5.58 9.01 -18.82
C ARG A 149 4.12 8.55 -18.76
N LEU A 150 3.88 7.28 -18.42
CA LEU A 150 2.52 6.76 -18.20
C LEU A 150 1.88 7.46 -17.01
N LEU A 151 2.61 7.65 -15.92
CA LEU A 151 2.13 8.35 -14.73
C LEU A 151 1.83 9.83 -15.04
N ALA A 152 2.68 10.53 -15.79
CA ALA A 152 2.44 11.89 -16.25
C ALA A 152 1.20 11.97 -17.14
N HIS A 153 1.01 11.02 -18.06
CA HIS A 153 -0.20 10.91 -18.87
C HIS A 153 -1.45 10.65 -17.99
N GLN A 154 -1.37 9.74 -17.03
CA GLN A 154 -2.44 9.49 -16.06
C GLN A 154 -2.74 10.71 -15.19
N LEU A 155 -1.71 11.48 -14.79
CA LEU A 155 -1.84 12.72 -14.02
C LEU A 155 -2.51 13.82 -14.84
N ARG A 156 -2.12 14.02 -16.10
CA ARG A 156 -2.81 14.97 -17.00
C ARG A 156 -4.27 14.61 -17.16
N ARG A 157 -4.58 13.32 -17.36
CA ARG A 157 -5.97 12.84 -17.41
C ARG A 157 -6.70 13.06 -16.08
N GLN A 158 -6.03 12.89 -14.94
CA GLN A 158 -6.59 13.19 -13.61
C GLN A 158 -6.84 14.67 -13.40
N VAL A 159 -5.92 15.55 -13.81
CA VAL A 159 -6.06 17.01 -13.71
C VAL A 159 -7.24 17.47 -14.56
N ASN A 160 -7.33 17.01 -15.81
CA ASN A 160 -8.47 17.31 -16.67
C ASN A 160 -9.78 16.79 -16.08
N SER A 161 -9.79 15.61 -15.46
CA SER A 161 -10.98 15.09 -14.77
C SER A 161 -11.33 15.80 -13.45
N ARG A 162 -10.45 16.65 -12.93
CA ARG A 162 -10.69 17.43 -11.70
C ARG A 162 -11.23 18.82 -11.97
N MET A 163 -11.08 19.32 -13.19
CA MET A 163 -11.66 20.60 -13.58
C MET A 163 -13.18 20.46 -13.57
N ILE A 164 -13.84 21.28 -12.75
CA ILE A 164 -15.29 21.31 -12.68
C ILE A 164 -15.76 22.30 -13.73
N GLN A 165 -16.36 21.79 -14.81
CA GLN A 165 -16.79 22.61 -15.95
C GLN A 165 -18.10 23.32 -15.67
N SER A 166 -19.03 22.64 -15.00
CA SER A 166 -20.36 23.16 -14.71
C SER A 166 -20.97 22.48 -13.48
N ILE A 167 -21.93 23.16 -12.85
CA ILE A 167 -22.70 22.63 -11.72
C ILE A 167 -24.16 23.08 -11.80
N GLN A 168 -25.09 22.25 -11.32
CA GLN A 168 -26.48 22.65 -11.09
C GLN A 168 -26.62 23.33 -9.72
N ASN A 169 -27.17 24.53 -9.72
CA ASN A 169 -27.53 25.24 -8.49
C ASN A 169 -28.83 24.68 -7.87
N ASN A 170 -29.23 25.20 -6.72
CA ASN A 170 -30.42 24.71 -5.99
C ASN A 170 -31.74 24.85 -6.78
N GLN A 171 -31.78 25.71 -7.81
CA GLN A 171 -32.91 25.92 -8.70
C GLN A 171 -32.84 25.04 -9.96
N ARG A 172 -31.89 24.07 -10.01
CA ARG A 172 -31.60 23.20 -11.16
C ARG A 172 -31.12 23.93 -12.42
N VAL A 173 -30.65 25.17 -12.28
CA VAL A 173 -30.00 25.92 -13.37
C VAL A 173 -28.53 25.54 -13.40
N THR A 174 -28.02 25.24 -14.59
CA THR A 174 -26.60 24.87 -14.78
C THR A 174 -25.78 26.14 -14.99
N THR A 175 -24.75 26.34 -14.17
CA THR A 175 -23.79 27.43 -14.30
C THR A 175 -22.40 26.92 -14.66
N ASN A 176 -21.68 27.73 -15.44
CA ASN A 176 -20.29 27.51 -15.83
C ASN A 176 -19.35 28.59 -15.26
N ASP A 177 -19.89 29.56 -14.50
CA ASP A 177 -19.10 30.62 -13.89
C ASP A 177 -18.29 30.06 -12.70
N PRO A 178 -16.95 30.20 -12.68
CA PRO A 178 -16.13 29.67 -11.59
C PRO A 178 -16.50 30.18 -10.20
N ILE A 179 -17.00 31.42 -10.07
CA ILE A 179 -17.40 31.99 -8.79
C ILE A 179 -18.73 31.35 -8.34
N GLU A 180 -19.75 31.37 -9.19
CA GLU A 180 -21.04 30.73 -8.88
C GLU A 180 -20.91 29.22 -8.61
N ILE A 181 -20.02 28.52 -9.32
CA ILE A 181 -19.68 27.12 -9.04
C ILE A 181 -19.19 26.97 -7.59
N ASN A 182 -18.25 27.83 -7.17
CA ASN A 182 -17.68 27.77 -5.83
C ASN A 182 -18.72 28.08 -4.75
N ASP A 183 -19.55 29.10 -4.95
CA ASP A 183 -20.61 29.48 -4.02
C ASP A 183 -21.71 28.42 -3.90
N THR A 184 -22.02 27.72 -4.99
CA THR A 184 -22.93 26.58 -4.98
C THR A 184 -22.39 25.45 -4.10
N PHE A 185 -21.10 25.13 -4.21
CA PHE A 185 -20.47 24.14 -3.33
C PHE A 185 -20.37 24.61 -1.88
N LYS A 186 -20.00 25.88 -1.63
CA LYS A 186 -19.99 26.49 -0.30
C LYS A 186 -21.34 26.30 0.38
N SER A 187 -22.43 26.67 -0.31
CA SER A 187 -23.79 26.56 0.20
C SER A 187 -24.17 25.11 0.50
N PHE A 188 -23.87 24.18 -0.41
CA PHE A 188 -24.15 22.75 -0.24
C PHE A 188 -23.42 22.15 0.96
N TYR A 189 -22.11 22.41 1.12
CA TYR A 189 -21.33 21.87 2.23
C TYR A 189 -21.62 22.59 3.55
N SER A 190 -21.91 23.89 3.53
CA SER A 190 -22.34 24.62 4.72
C SER A 190 -23.64 24.03 5.28
N SER A 191 -24.63 23.74 4.42
CA SER A 191 -25.85 23.04 4.83
C SER A 191 -25.56 21.62 5.32
N LEU A 192 -24.73 20.85 4.61
CA LEU A 192 -24.38 19.49 5.02
C LEU A 192 -23.74 19.44 6.41
N TYR A 193 -22.84 20.37 6.73
CA TYR A 193 -22.10 20.39 8.00
C TYR A 193 -22.81 21.18 9.10
N SER A 194 -24.00 21.71 8.85
CA SER A 194 -24.86 22.25 9.90
C SER A 194 -25.39 21.11 10.77
N SER A 195 -25.35 21.27 12.10
CA SER A 195 -25.85 20.26 13.03
C SER A 195 -27.37 20.13 12.91
N GLU A 196 -27.85 18.88 12.90
CA GLU A 196 -29.27 18.53 12.97
C GLU A 196 -29.57 17.84 14.33
N PHE A 197 -28.69 18.01 15.33
CA PHE A 197 -28.81 17.33 16.62
C PHE A 197 -30.12 17.73 17.33
N PRO A 198 -30.88 16.76 17.87
CA PRO A 198 -32.19 17.03 18.45
C PRO A 198 -32.09 17.83 19.75
N THR A 199 -33.15 18.58 20.04
CA THR A 199 -33.30 19.30 21.31
C THR A 199 -33.55 18.35 22.49
N ASP A 200 -34.19 17.20 22.24
CA ASP A 200 -34.46 16.18 23.26
C ASP A 200 -33.28 15.19 23.38
N ILE A 201 -32.45 15.43 24.39
CA ILE A 201 -31.23 14.66 24.68
C ILE A 201 -31.57 13.29 25.30
N ASN A 202 -32.79 13.11 25.84
CA ASN A 202 -33.15 11.91 26.58
C ASN A 202 -33.18 10.66 25.70
N ILE A 203 -33.64 10.77 24.44
CA ILE A 203 -33.70 9.65 23.49
C ILE A 203 -32.33 8.99 23.30
N MET A 204 -31.28 9.82 23.14
CA MET A 204 -29.90 9.34 23.03
C MET A 204 -29.44 8.68 24.33
N GLY A 205 -29.76 9.30 25.48
CA GLY A 205 -29.42 8.80 26.80
C GLY A 205 -30.03 7.41 27.04
N GLU A 206 -31.32 7.25 26.80
CA GLU A 206 -32.05 5.98 26.91
C GLU A 206 -31.48 4.91 25.98
N PHE A 207 -31.22 5.26 24.71
CA PHE A 207 -30.61 4.34 23.75
C PHE A 207 -29.25 3.84 24.24
N LEU A 208 -28.36 4.73 24.69
CA LEU A 208 -27.03 4.35 25.16
C LEU A 208 -27.04 3.61 26.50
N GLN A 209 -27.97 3.93 27.41
CA GLN A 209 -28.13 3.23 28.68
C GLN A 209 -28.67 1.81 28.52
N GLY A 210 -29.51 1.57 27.51
CA GLY A 210 -30.02 0.24 27.17
C GLY A 210 -28.99 -0.71 26.56
N LEU A 211 -27.75 -0.25 26.28
CA LEU A 211 -26.71 -1.04 25.64
C LEU A 211 -25.61 -1.45 26.62
N SER A 212 -25.18 -2.71 26.52
CA SER A 212 -23.97 -3.20 27.17
C SER A 212 -22.72 -2.81 26.37
N ILE A 213 -22.31 -1.54 26.47
CA ILE A 213 -21.12 -1.01 25.80
C ILE A 213 -19.85 -1.44 26.57
N PRO A 214 -18.85 -2.03 25.91
CA PRO A 214 -17.60 -2.39 26.58
C PRO A 214 -16.84 -1.13 27.01
N THR A 215 -16.33 -1.14 28.24
CA THR A 215 -15.54 -0.04 28.79
C THR A 215 -14.08 -0.44 28.91
N ILE A 216 -13.20 0.54 28.76
CA ILE A 216 -11.78 0.33 29.11
C ILE A 216 -11.60 0.23 30.62
N ASP A 217 -10.56 -0.47 31.04
CA ASP A 217 -10.19 -0.54 32.44
C ASP A 217 -9.67 0.83 32.94
N ALA A 218 -9.81 1.06 34.25
CA ALA A 218 -9.44 2.33 34.88
C ALA A 218 -7.95 2.68 34.72
N SER A 219 -7.06 1.68 34.63
CA SER A 219 -5.62 1.91 34.45
C SER A 219 -5.30 2.39 33.04
N THR A 220 -5.97 1.82 32.02
CA THR A 220 -5.91 2.28 30.63
C THR A 220 -6.52 3.67 30.50
N ALA A 221 -7.67 3.94 31.12
CA ALA A 221 -8.28 5.28 31.12
C ALA A 221 -7.32 6.33 31.70
N LYS A 222 -6.71 6.06 32.86
CA LYS A 222 -5.70 6.93 33.47
C LYS A 222 -4.47 7.16 32.57
N THR A 223 -4.05 6.13 31.84
CA THR A 223 -2.95 6.24 30.88
C THR A 223 -3.32 7.12 29.70
N MET A 224 -4.56 7.00 29.19
CA MET A 224 -5.08 7.82 28.10
C MET A 224 -5.18 9.31 28.46
N ASP A 225 -5.48 9.60 29.73
CA ASP A 225 -5.59 10.94 30.30
C ASP A 225 -4.25 11.55 30.76
N SER A 226 -3.14 10.80 30.67
CA SER A 226 -1.82 11.33 31.04
C SER A 226 -1.45 12.59 30.23
N PRO A 227 -0.70 13.54 30.81
CA PRO A 227 -0.23 14.72 30.09
C PRO A 227 0.51 14.36 28.79
N LEU A 228 0.49 15.27 27.81
CA LEU A 228 1.20 15.05 26.55
C LEU A 228 2.71 15.01 26.77
N GLY A 229 3.39 14.00 26.21
CA GLY A 229 4.85 13.91 26.26
C GLY A 229 5.53 14.52 25.02
N LEU A 230 6.72 15.12 25.20
CA LEU A 230 7.54 15.60 24.08
C LEU A 230 7.87 14.49 23.07
N GLY A 231 8.16 13.28 23.55
CA GLY A 231 8.41 12.11 22.72
C GLY A 231 7.20 11.75 21.84
N GLU A 232 5.97 11.93 22.33
CA GLU A 232 4.75 11.68 21.55
C GLU A 232 4.58 12.68 20.41
N VAL A 233 4.89 13.96 20.65
CA VAL A 233 4.87 15.01 19.61
C VAL A 233 5.89 14.69 18.51
N ILE A 234 7.14 14.37 18.91
CA ILE A 234 8.22 14.00 17.97
C ILE A 234 7.82 12.77 17.14
N ASN A 235 7.29 11.74 17.79
CA ASN A 235 6.85 10.52 17.12
C ASN A 235 5.69 10.78 16.15
N SER A 236 4.77 11.67 16.52
CA SER A 236 3.64 12.09 15.68
C SER A 236 4.14 12.78 14.41
N ILE A 237 5.07 13.75 14.53
CA ILE A 237 5.70 14.43 13.38
C ILE A 237 6.40 13.42 12.46
N LYS A 238 7.18 12.49 13.03
CA LYS A 238 7.89 11.46 12.26
C LYS A 238 6.92 10.53 11.52
N ALA A 239 5.81 10.17 12.15
CA ALA A 239 4.80 9.27 11.59
C ALA A 239 3.96 9.90 10.46
N LEU A 240 3.84 11.23 10.39
CA LEU A 240 3.13 11.90 9.30
C LEU A 240 3.82 11.64 7.94
N GLN A 241 3.01 11.41 6.91
CA GLN A 241 3.52 11.14 5.56
C GLN A 241 4.03 12.43 4.90
N SER A 242 5.26 12.39 4.37
CA SER A 242 5.81 13.47 3.53
C SER A 242 5.14 13.51 2.15
N HIS A 243 5.36 14.59 1.41
CA HIS A 243 4.85 14.82 0.05
C HIS A 243 3.32 14.87 -0.05
N LYS A 244 2.66 15.26 1.04
CA LYS A 244 1.23 15.58 1.08
C LYS A 244 1.02 17.08 0.96
N ALA A 245 -0.16 17.47 0.45
CA ALA A 245 -0.50 18.88 0.38
C ALA A 245 -0.66 19.47 1.80
N PRO A 246 -0.09 20.66 2.08
CA PRO A 246 -0.32 21.38 3.32
C PRO A 246 -1.76 21.93 3.38
N GLY A 247 -2.14 22.43 4.56
CA GLY A 247 -3.38 23.17 4.74
C GLY A 247 -3.26 24.63 4.29
N PRO A 248 -4.22 25.50 4.70
CA PRO A 248 -4.22 26.93 4.40
C PRO A 248 -2.94 27.69 4.78
N ASP A 249 -2.22 27.23 5.82
CA ASP A 249 -0.99 27.89 6.31
C ASP A 249 0.21 27.76 5.36
N GLY A 250 0.16 26.79 4.45
CA GLY A 250 1.22 26.53 3.48
C GLY A 250 2.45 25.77 4.01
N PHE A 251 2.48 25.36 5.28
CA PHE A 251 3.63 24.64 5.85
C PHE A 251 3.49 23.11 5.69
N PRO A 252 4.38 22.44 4.92
CA PRO A 252 4.33 21.01 4.67
C PRO A 252 4.97 20.20 5.82
N VAL A 253 4.69 18.89 5.88
CA VAL A 253 5.23 17.98 6.93
C VAL A 253 6.76 17.98 6.96
N GLU A 254 7.40 18.14 5.82
CA GLU A 254 8.85 18.21 5.65
C GLU A 254 9.47 19.34 6.49
N PHE A 255 8.79 20.48 6.60
CA PHE A 255 9.24 21.61 7.44
C PHE A 255 9.31 21.21 8.90
N TYR A 256 8.24 20.60 9.42
CA TYR A 256 8.17 20.13 10.80
C TYR A 256 9.19 19.03 11.09
N LYS A 257 9.46 18.15 10.12
CA LYS A 257 10.50 17.11 10.26
C LYS A 257 11.90 17.71 10.27
N LYS A 258 12.17 18.73 9.44
CA LYS A 258 13.49 19.37 9.36
C LYS A 258 13.84 20.12 10.64
N PHE A 259 12.90 20.88 11.19
CA PHE A 259 13.11 21.72 12.39
C PHE A 259 12.53 21.10 13.67
N ILE A 260 12.38 19.77 13.70
CA ILE A 260 11.66 19.04 14.76
C ILE A 260 12.20 19.34 16.17
N GLY A 261 13.52 19.52 16.32
CA GLY A 261 14.15 19.78 17.62
C GLY A 261 13.73 21.12 18.24
N LYS A 262 13.46 22.14 17.42
CA LYS A 262 13.04 23.47 17.87
C LYS A 262 11.52 23.59 17.96
N LEU A 263 10.79 22.99 17.02
CA LEU A 263 9.34 23.13 16.92
C LEU A 263 8.57 22.23 17.90
N ALA A 264 9.05 21.01 18.18
CA ALA A 264 8.30 20.06 19.01
C ALA A 264 8.08 20.54 20.47
N PRO A 265 9.07 21.13 21.17
CA PRO A 265 8.85 21.69 22.50
C PRO A 265 7.82 22.83 22.51
N LEU A 266 7.88 23.70 21.48
CA LEU A 266 6.96 24.82 21.34
C LEU A 266 5.53 24.35 21.06
N LEU A 267 5.36 23.38 20.16
CA LEU A 267 4.06 22.75 19.90
C LEU A 267 3.48 22.10 21.14
N LEU A 268 4.29 21.42 21.95
CA LEU A 268 3.83 20.80 23.20
C LEU A 268 3.28 21.85 24.17
N ALA A 269 4.03 22.93 24.41
CA ALA A 269 3.61 24.02 25.28
C ALA A 269 2.30 24.66 24.78
N MET A 270 2.23 24.95 23.47
CA MET A 270 1.03 25.51 22.84
C MET A 270 -0.18 24.56 22.94
N PHE A 271 0.00 23.25 22.77
CA PHE A 271 -1.10 22.29 22.92
C PHE A 271 -1.61 22.24 24.36
N ASN A 272 -0.72 22.20 25.35
CA ASN A 272 -1.12 22.17 26.76
C ASN A 272 -1.91 23.44 27.14
N GLU A 273 -1.42 24.62 26.77
CA GLU A 273 -2.15 25.88 26.96
C GLU A 273 -3.49 25.89 26.20
N SER A 274 -3.53 25.34 24.98
CA SER A 274 -4.79 25.21 24.21
C SER A 274 -5.84 24.39 24.96
N LEU A 275 -5.43 23.32 25.66
CA LEU A 275 -6.35 22.51 26.46
C LEU A 275 -6.85 23.28 27.68
N GLU A 276 -5.95 23.96 28.40
CA GLU A 276 -6.28 24.78 29.57
C GLU A 276 -7.28 25.89 29.21
N CYS A 277 -7.01 26.63 28.12
CA CYS A 277 -7.86 27.70 27.61
C CYS A 277 -9.07 27.18 26.80
N LYS A 278 -9.17 25.86 26.55
CA LYS A 278 -10.20 25.21 25.72
C LYS A 278 -10.36 25.83 24.31
N THR A 279 -9.30 26.39 23.76
CA THR A 279 -9.30 27.06 22.46
C THR A 279 -8.03 26.75 21.69
N LEU A 280 -8.17 26.54 20.37
CA LEU A 280 -7.02 26.40 19.47
C LEU A 280 -6.65 27.76 18.87
N PRO A 281 -5.36 27.97 18.50
CA PRO A 281 -5.00 29.17 17.76
C PRO A 281 -5.79 29.28 16.44
N PRO A 282 -6.11 30.51 15.98
CA PRO A 282 -7.07 30.71 14.89
C PRO A 282 -6.76 29.93 13.62
N THR A 283 -5.50 29.84 13.18
CA THR A 283 -5.17 29.09 11.96
C THR A 283 -5.30 27.57 12.13
N LEU A 284 -5.23 27.01 13.34
CA LEU A 284 -5.40 25.56 13.57
C LEU A 284 -6.86 25.09 13.40
N THR A 285 -7.82 26.01 13.49
CA THR A 285 -9.25 25.72 13.29
C THR A 285 -9.67 25.75 11.81
N GLN A 286 -8.78 26.18 10.91
CA GLN A 286 -9.06 26.39 9.50
C GLN A 286 -8.70 25.18 8.63
N ALA A 287 -9.54 24.90 7.63
CA ALA A 287 -9.30 23.88 6.62
C ALA A 287 -9.69 24.37 5.21
N THR A 288 -9.07 23.79 4.18
CA THR A 288 -9.55 23.91 2.79
C THR A 288 -10.15 22.59 2.34
N ILE A 289 -11.41 22.60 1.92
CA ILE A 289 -12.10 21.48 1.29
C ILE A 289 -11.75 21.46 -0.20
N VAL A 290 -11.09 20.39 -0.64
CA VAL A 290 -10.86 20.10 -2.06
C VAL A 290 -11.79 18.98 -2.50
N LEU A 291 -12.36 19.12 -3.69
CA LEU A 291 -13.38 18.21 -4.20
C LEU A 291 -12.78 17.17 -5.16
N LEU A 292 -13.16 15.91 -4.96
CA LEU A 292 -12.84 14.81 -5.86
C LEU A 292 -14.11 14.21 -6.46
N HIS A 293 -14.25 14.26 -7.78
CA HIS A 293 -15.37 13.65 -8.47
C HIS A 293 -15.40 12.13 -8.29
N LYS A 294 -16.56 11.59 -7.93
CA LYS A 294 -16.81 10.15 -7.88
C LYS A 294 -16.99 9.65 -9.31
N LYS A 295 -16.20 8.64 -9.68
CA LYS A 295 -16.32 8.01 -11.00
C LYS A 295 -17.75 7.51 -11.24
N ASP A 296 -18.22 7.65 -12.47
CA ASP A 296 -19.52 7.15 -12.93
C ASP A 296 -20.72 7.86 -12.26
N LYS A 297 -20.52 9.06 -11.72
CA LYS A 297 -21.57 9.94 -11.21
C LYS A 297 -21.68 11.20 -12.05
N ASP A 298 -22.87 11.78 -12.10
CA ASP A 298 -23.13 13.02 -12.83
C ASP A 298 -22.22 14.16 -12.31
N PRO A 299 -21.32 14.73 -13.14
CA PRO A 299 -20.42 15.80 -12.73
C PRO A 299 -21.14 17.12 -12.43
N THR A 300 -22.40 17.29 -12.84
CA THR A 300 -23.18 18.52 -12.60
C THR A 300 -23.81 18.56 -11.20
N MET A 301 -23.76 17.46 -10.44
CA MET A 301 -24.38 17.35 -9.13
C MET A 301 -23.36 17.47 -7.99
N CYS A 302 -23.61 18.36 -7.01
CA CYS A 302 -22.71 18.56 -5.87
C CYS A 302 -22.45 17.27 -5.07
N GLY A 303 -23.48 16.42 -4.89
CA GLY A 303 -23.38 15.13 -4.18
C GLY A 303 -22.47 14.08 -4.84
N SER A 304 -22.11 14.30 -6.11
CA SER A 304 -21.16 13.47 -6.87
C SER A 304 -19.71 13.73 -6.49
N TYR A 305 -19.43 14.74 -5.68
CA TYR A 305 -18.08 15.07 -5.24
C TYR A 305 -17.84 14.60 -3.80
N ARG A 306 -16.61 14.15 -3.55
CA ARG A 306 -16.12 13.79 -2.21
C ARG A 306 -15.29 14.96 -1.67
N PRO A 307 -15.62 15.50 -0.48
CA PRO A 307 -14.82 16.53 0.15
C PRO A 307 -13.55 15.92 0.78
N LEU A 308 -12.41 16.56 0.59
CA LEU A 308 -11.17 16.28 1.31
C LEU A 308 -10.73 17.54 2.07
N SER A 309 -10.65 17.45 3.39
CA SER A 309 -10.20 18.55 4.24
C SER A 309 -8.67 18.59 4.31
N LEU A 310 -8.08 19.61 3.69
CA LEU A 310 -6.68 19.95 3.85
C LEU A 310 -6.50 20.73 5.15
N LEU A 311 -6.12 20.01 6.22
CA LEU A 311 -5.78 20.60 7.52
C LEU A 311 -4.31 21.05 7.57
N ASN A 312 -4.04 22.08 8.36
CA ASN A 312 -2.69 22.49 8.70
C ASN A 312 -1.94 21.35 9.42
N VAL A 313 -0.61 21.36 9.30
CA VAL A 313 0.19 20.22 9.79
C VAL A 313 0.28 20.21 11.31
N ASP A 314 0.31 21.36 11.97
CA ASP A 314 0.27 21.50 13.42
C ASP A 314 -0.97 20.82 14.05
N VAL A 315 -2.18 21.09 13.57
CA VAL A 315 -3.40 20.40 14.04
C VAL A 315 -3.39 18.90 13.67
N LYS A 316 -2.77 18.52 12.55
CA LYS A 316 -2.56 17.10 12.21
C LYS A 316 -1.60 16.40 13.16
N VAL A 317 -0.60 17.11 13.72
CA VAL A 317 0.30 16.56 14.74
C VAL A 317 -0.50 16.23 16.00
N LEU A 318 -1.31 17.16 16.49
CA LEU A 318 -2.19 16.92 17.64
C LEU A 318 -3.16 15.77 17.37
N ALA A 319 -3.87 15.80 16.24
CA ALA A 319 -4.78 14.73 15.86
C ALA A 319 -4.07 13.36 15.74
N LYS A 320 -2.84 13.32 15.22
CA LYS A 320 -2.08 12.05 15.13
C LYS A 320 -1.64 11.56 16.49
N LEU A 321 -1.31 12.45 17.42
CA LEU A 321 -0.97 12.09 18.79
C LEU A 321 -2.16 11.40 19.45
N ILE A 322 -3.33 12.06 19.47
CA ILE A 322 -4.56 11.52 20.06
C ILE A 322 -4.97 10.21 19.37
N ALA A 323 -4.86 10.14 18.04
CA ALA A 323 -5.12 8.92 17.29
C ALA A 323 -4.18 7.77 17.72
N SER A 324 -2.91 8.05 17.98
CA SER A 324 -1.93 7.02 18.37
C SER A 324 -2.21 6.46 19.77
N ARG A 325 -2.82 7.25 20.66
CA ARG A 325 -3.34 6.78 21.95
C ARG A 325 -4.57 5.89 21.72
N LEU A 326 -5.55 6.37 20.93
CA LEU A 326 -6.80 5.63 20.65
C LEU A 326 -6.56 4.29 19.91
N GLU A 327 -5.61 4.25 18.96
CA GLU A 327 -5.23 3.05 18.19
C GLU A 327 -4.86 1.84 19.07
N LYS A 328 -4.37 2.08 20.30
CA LYS A 328 -4.00 1.02 21.24
C LYS A 328 -5.21 0.36 21.91
N VAL A 329 -6.30 1.11 22.04
CA VAL A 329 -7.50 0.73 22.80
C VAL A 329 -8.54 0.07 21.90
N LEU A 330 -8.67 0.52 20.66
CA LEU A 330 -9.71 0.08 19.73
C LEU A 330 -9.89 -1.44 19.61
N PRO A 331 -8.83 -2.28 19.56
CA PRO A 331 -9.01 -3.73 19.45
C PRO A 331 -9.77 -4.37 20.62
N PHE A 332 -9.84 -3.71 21.79
CA PHE A 332 -10.49 -4.22 23.00
C PHE A 332 -11.95 -3.77 23.12
N VAL A 333 -12.30 -2.59 22.59
CA VAL A 333 -13.64 -2.00 22.73
C VAL A 333 -14.49 -2.11 21.46
N ILE A 334 -13.87 -2.27 20.29
CA ILE A 334 -14.57 -2.45 19.01
C ILE A 334 -14.71 -3.94 18.71
N SER A 335 -15.93 -4.39 18.42
CA SER A 335 -16.22 -5.80 18.18
C SER A 335 -15.50 -6.39 16.95
N GLU A 336 -15.27 -7.70 16.93
CA GLU A 336 -14.51 -8.42 15.89
C GLU A 336 -15.16 -8.34 14.49
N GLU A 337 -16.45 -8.01 14.39
CA GLU A 337 -17.15 -7.85 13.11
C GLU A 337 -16.85 -6.51 12.41
N GLN A 338 -16.31 -5.51 13.11
CA GLN A 338 -15.82 -4.27 12.51
C GLN A 338 -14.36 -4.43 12.09
N ASN A 339 -14.12 -4.67 10.80
CA ASN A 339 -12.78 -4.91 10.25
C ASN A 339 -12.16 -3.68 9.57
N GLY A 340 -12.88 -2.55 9.52
CA GLY A 340 -12.38 -1.28 9.02
C GLY A 340 -11.59 -0.50 10.08
N PHE A 341 -10.45 0.07 9.68
CA PHE A 341 -9.61 0.99 10.49
C PHE A 341 -9.08 0.47 11.84
N VAL A 342 -9.37 -0.76 12.25
CA VAL A 342 -8.80 -1.38 13.45
C VAL A 342 -7.49 -2.11 13.12
N LYS A 343 -6.44 -1.84 13.91
CA LYS A 343 -5.11 -2.43 13.71
C LYS A 343 -5.15 -3.95 13.81
N GLY A 344 -4.49 -4.63 12.86
CA GLY A 344 -4.42 -6.09 12.81
C GLY A 344 -5.60 -6.75 12.07
N ARG A 345 -6.69 -6.03 11.84
CA ARG A 345 -7.83 -6.50 11.05
C ARG A 345 -7.58 -6.24 9.56
N GLN A 346 -8.13 -7.10 8.70
CA GLN A 346 -7.89 -7.07 7.25
C GLN A 346 -9.22 -7.11 6.49
N LEU A 347 -9.28 -6.43 5.34
CA LEU A 347 -10.49 -6.39 4.49
C LEU A 347 -11.02 -7.78 4.12
N PHE A 348 -10.12 -8.74 3.88
CA PHE A 348 -10.54 -10.08 3.48
C PHE A 348 -11.25 -10.86 4.61
N PHE A 349 -11.23 -10.39 5.87
CA PHE A 349 -11.94 -11.05 6.96
C PHE A 349 -13.45 -11.03 6.68
N ASN A 350 -14.03 -9.87 6.38
CA ASN A 350 -15.45 -9.75 6.04
C ASN A 350 -15.79 -10.50 4.77
N THR A 351 -14.97 -10.37 3.71
CA THR A 351 -15.24 -11.07 2.46
C THR A 351 -15.18 -12.58 2.66
N ARG A 352 -14.28 -13.08 3.51
CA ARG A 352 -14.18 -14.51 3.79
C ARG A 352 -15.33 -15.00 4.67
N THR A 353 -15.77 -14.24 5.67
CA THR A 353 -17.01 -14.54 6.42
C THR A 353 -18.21 -14.61 5.48
N LEU A 354 -18.40 -13.60 4.64
CA LEU A 354 -19.49 -13.53 3.67
C LEU A 354 -19.52 -14.75 2.74
N LEU A 355 -18.39 -15.13 2.15
CA LEU A 355 -18.35 -16.28 1.23
C LEU A 355 -18.56 -17.61 1.97
N ASN A 356 -18.11 -17.75 3.22
CA ASN A 356 -18.43 -18.94 4.01
C ASN A 356 -19.93 -19.03 4.34
N VAL A 357 -20.59 -17.91 4.65
CA VAL A 357 -22.04 -17.87 4.93
C VAL A 357 -22.87 -18.15 3.66
N ILE A 358 -22.51 -17.55 2.53
CA ILE A 358 -23.24 -17.71 1.26
C ILE A 358 -23.03 -19.09 0.63
N TYR A 359 -21.86 -19.72 0.74
CA TYR A 359 -21.60 -21.01 0.07
C TYR A 359 -21.64 -22.23 1.01
N SER A 360 -22.10 -22.04 2.24
CA SER A 360 -22.43 -23.15 3.13
C SER A 360 -23.83 -23.69 2.83
N LYS A 361 -24.15 -24.87 3.36
CA LYS A 361 -25.47 -25.46 3.21
C LYS A 361 -26.52 -24.55 3.86
N HIS A 362 -27.53 -24.16 3.09
CA HIS A 362 -28.62 -23.30 3.54
C HIS A 362 -29.63 -24.04 4.42
N SER A 363 -30.36 -23.28 5.22
CA SER A 363 -31.61 -23.78 5.81
C SER A 363 -32.61 -24.09 4.69
N PRO A 364 -33.20 -25.29 4.66
CA PRO A 364 -34.24 -25.63 3.69
C PRO A 364 -35.56 -24.91 4.01
N ASP A 365 -35.83 -24.62 5.29
CA ASP A 365 -37.15 -24.21 5.78
C ASP A 365 -37.24 -22.72 6.13
N GLU A 366 -36.09 -22.05 6.33
CA GLU A 366 -36.07 -20.63 6.69
C GLU A 366 -35.53 -19.75 5.56
N PRO A 367 -36.24 -18.68 5.15
CA PRO A 367 -35.71 -17.71 4.19
C PRO A 367 -34.52 -16.93 4.77
N GLU A 368 -33.44 -16.85 3.98
CA GLU A 368 -32.18 -16.20 4.35
C GLU A 368 -31.80 -15.13 3.32
N ILE A 369 -31.46 -13.92 3.79
CA ILE A 369 -31.03 -12.80 2.94
C ILE A 369 -29.79 -12.12 3.52
N VAL A 370 -29.03 -11.46 2.65
CA VAL A 370 -27.97 -10.52 3.02
C VAL A 370 -28.37 -9.13 2.58
N ILE A 371 -28.25 -8.13 3.44
CA ILE A 371 -28.52 -6.74 3.09
C ILE A 371 -27.24 -5.93 3.25
N SER A 372 -26.81 -5.26 2.17
CA SER A 372 -25.75 -4.25 2.24
C SER A 372 -26.39 -2.88 2.36
N LEU A 373 -26.19 -2.23 3.51
CA LEU A 373 -26.70 -0.89 3.77
C LEU A 373 -25.71 0.17 3.29
N ASP A 374 -26.21 1.19 2.60
CA ASP A 374 -25.44 2.36 2.17
C ASP A 374 -25.79 3.55 3.07
N ALA A 375 -24.79 4.15 3.71
CA ALA A 375 -24.97 5.32 4.57
C ALA A 375 -24.73 6.63 3.78
N GLU A 376 -25.64 7.59 3.92
CA GLU A 376 -25.53 8.88 3.24
C GLU A 376 -24.41 9.73 3.84
N LYS A 377 -23.28 9.83 3.15
CA LYS A 377 -22.15 10.69 3.56
C LYS A 377 -21.78 10.47 5.04
N ALA A 378 -21.66 9.21 5.45
CA ALA A 378 -21.57 8.79 6.86
C ALA A 378 -20.57 9.61 7.70
N PHE A 379 -19.38 9.87 7.16
CA PHE A 379 -18.36 10.68 7.85
C PHE A 379 -18.81 12.12 8.07
N ASP A 380 -19.51 12.73 7.11
CA ASP A 380 -19.86 14.14 7.12
C ASP A 380 -21.07 14.47 8.01
N ARG A 381 -21.82 13.45 8.44
CA ARG A 381 -23.06 13.62 9.21
C ARG A 381 -22.96 13.31 10.71
N VAL A 382 -21.86 12.74 11.20
CA VAL A 382 -21.73 12.36 12.63
C VAL A 382 -21.94 13.58 13.53
N GLU A 383 -22.96 13.54 14.39
CA GLU A 383 -23.21 14.61 15.36
C GLU A 383 -22.19 14.58 16.51
N TRP A 384 -21.65 15.75 16.87
CA TRP A 384 -20.53 15.83 17.81
C TRP A 384 -20.94 15.55 19.26
N GLU A 385 -22.09 16.06 19.71
CA GLU A 385 -22.56 15.79 21.08
C GLU A 385 -22.81 14.29 21.29
N TYR A 386 -23.41 13.62 20.31
CA TYR A 386 -23.50 12.15 20.29
C TYR A 386 -22.11 11.50 20.39
N LEU A 387 -21.16 11.90 19.54
CA LEU A 387 -19.80 11.36 19.56
C LEU A 387 -19.15 11.51 20.94
N PHE A 388 -19.26 12.67 21.59
CA PHE A 388 -18.64 12.88 22.90
C PHE A 388 -19.25 12.01 23.99
N GLU A 389 -20.57 11.82 23.99
CA GLU A 389 -21.24 10.95 24.95
C GLU A 389 -20.89 9.47 24.72
N VAL A 390 -20.77 9.05 23.45
CA VAL A 390 -20.28 7.70 23.12
C VAL A 390 -18.86 7.47 23.64
N LEU A 391 -17.94 8.43 23.46
CA LEU A 391 -16.57 8.30 23.94
C LEU A 391 -16.51 8.10 25.46
N LYS A 392 -17.33 8.84 26.22
CA LYS A 392 -17.48 8.66 27.67
C LYS A 392 -18.05 7.27 28.01
N LYS A 393 -19.05 6.78 27.27
CA LYS A 393 -19.63 5.44 27.47
C LYS A 393 -18.63 4.30 27.23
N PHE A 394 -17.61 4.50 26.40
CA PHE A 394 -16.50 3.56 26.25
C PHE A 394 -15.46 3.65 27.41
N GLY A 395 -15.68 4.51 28.39
CA GLY A 395 -14.80 4.68 29.57
C GLY A 395 -13.58 5.57 29.31
N LEU A 396 -13.55 6.33 28.21
CA LEU A 396 -12.49 7.31 27.98
C LEU A 396 -12.62 8.47 28.98
N GLY A 397 -11.49 8.85 29.58
CA GLY A 397 -11.45 9.90 30.61
C GLY A 397 -11.76 11.29 30.06
N ASP A 398 -12.13 12.19 30.97
CA ASP A 398 -12.57 13.55 30.64
C ASP A 398 -11.46 14.36 29.97
N THR A 399 -10.19 14.12 30.33
CA THR A 399 -9.05 14.81 29.72
C THR A 399 -8.91 14.41 28.26
N PHE A 400 -8.98 13.10 27.96
CA PHE A 400 -8.94 12.61 26.59
C PHE A 400 -10.11 13.12 25.75
N VAL A 401 -11.34 13.10 26.30
CA VAL A 401 -12.52 13.65 25.62
C VAL A 401 -12.38 15.16 25.39
N SER A 402 -11.77 15.89 26.33
CA SER A 402 -11.49 17.33 26.20
C SER A 402 -10.54 17.65 25.05
N TRP A 403 -9.51 16.83 24.79
CA TRP A 403 -8.67 16.97 23.60
C TRP A 403 -9.45 16.83 22.29
N ILE A 404 -10.42 15.91 22.27
CA ILE A 404 -11.27 15.73 21.09
C ILE A 404 -12.21 16.93 20.97
N ARG A 405 -12.87 17.38 22.05
CA ARG A 405 -13.69 18.60 22.03
C ARG A 405 -12.90 19.82 21.53
N LEU A 406 -11.67 19.98 21.99
CA LEU A 406 -10.75 21.04 21.53
C LEU A 406 -10.48 20.93 20.02
N LEU A 407 -10.22 19.74 19.49
CA LEU A 407 -10.04 19.57 18.05
C LEU A 407 -11.27 20.00 17.26
N TYR A 408 -12.48 19.91 17.82
CA TYR A 408 -13.76 20.29 17.22
C TYR A 408 -14.31 21.64 17.71
N SER A 409 -13.51 22.45 18.41
CA SER A 409 -13.93 23.79 18.86
C SER A 409 -13.94 24.77 17.68
N SER A 410 -15.14 25.19 17.26
CA SER A 410 -15.36 26.24 16.24
C SER A 410 -14.57 26.09 14.91
N PRO A 411 -14.51 24.90 14.29
CA PRO A 411 -13.79 24.72 13.04
C PRO A 411 -14.43 25.47 11.88
N LYS A 412 -13.56 25.99 11.00
CA LYS A 412 -13.94 26.72 9.80
C LYS A 412 -13.37 26.04 8.57
N ALA A 413 -14.12 26.02 7.48
CA ALA A 413 -13.66 25.50 6.20
C ALA A 413 -13.97 26.47 5.05
N SER A 414 -13.10 26.52 4.06
CA SER A 414 -13.38 27.11 2.74
C SER A 414 -13.39 26.03 1.67
N VAL A 415 -14.16 26.20 0.60
CA VAL A 415 -14.14 25.31 -0.57
C VAL A 415 -13.14 25.84 -1.59
N ASN A 416 -12.36 24.93 -2.18
CA ASN A 416 -11.53 25.22 -3.35
C ASN A 416 -12.02 24.44 -4.58
N THR A 417 -12.49 25.18 -5.58
CA THR A 417 -12.82 24.68 -6.93
C THR A 417 -12.03 25.47 -7.97
N ASN A 418 -11.34 24.76 -8.87
CA ASN A 418 -10.58 25.37 -9.98
C ASN A 418 -9.64 26.52 -9.53
N ASP A 419 -9.00 26.39 -8.35
CA ASP A 419 -8.12 27.39 -7.73
C ASP A 419 -8.82 28.69 -7.27
N VAL A 420 -10.15 28.72 -7.26
CA VAL A 420 -10.97 29.74 -6.61
C VAL A 420 -11.26 29.27 -5.18
N TYR A 421 -11.23 30.17 -4.20
CA TYR A 421 -11.53 29.87 -2.80
C TYR A 421 -12.81 30.60 -2.38
N SER A 422 -13.72 29.89 -1.70
CA SER A 422 -14.85 30.54 -1.03
C SER A 422 -14.40 31.22 0.26
N ASP A 423 -15.26 32.06 0.84
CA ASP A 423 -15.11 32.44 2.24
C ASP A 423 -15.22 31.22 3.16
N TYR A 424 -14.70 31.40 4.38
CA TYR A 424 -14.84 30.42 5.44
C TYR A 424 -16.28 30.34 5.94
N PHE A 425 -16.76 29.12 6.18
CA PHE A 425 -18.00 28.82 6.90
C PHE A 425 -17.72 27.88 8.07
N SER A 426 -18.57 27.94 9.09
CA SER A 426 -18.44 27.11 10.30
C SER A 426 -18.95 25.68 10.04
N LEU A 427 -18.31 24.70 10.67
CA LEU A 427 -18.81 23.32 10.72
C LEU A 427 -19.45 23.09 12.10
N GLY A 428 -20.56 22.35 12.14
CA GLY A 428 -21.25 21.94 13.37
C GLY A 428 -21.39 20.42 13.54
N ARG A 429 -21.07 19.64 12.51
CA ARG A 429 -21.06 18.17 12.57
C ARG A 429 -20.05 17.56 11.60
N GLY A 430 -19.92 16.24 11.68
CA GLY A 430 -19.09 15.42 10.80
C GLY A 430 -17.66 15.26 11.28
N THR A 431 -17.01 14.21 10.82
CA THR A 431 -15.58 13.93 11.05
C THR A 431 -14.78 14.34 9.82
N ARG A 432 -13.63 14.99 10.04
CA ARG A 432 -12.85 15.61 8.95
C ARG A 432 -12.21 14.56 8.05
N GLN A 433 -12.61 14.50 6.77
CA GLN A 433 -12.01 13.58 5.81
C GLN A 433 -10.56 13.98 5.50
N GLY A 434 -9.60 13.11 5.82
CA GLY A 434 -8.16 13.38 5.66
C GLY A 434 -7.41 13.65 6.97
N CYS A 435 -8.13 13.75 8.10
CA CYS A 435 -7.54 13.75 9.44
C CYS A 435 -7.18 12.32 9.87
N PRO A 436 -6.02 12.09 10.53
CA PRO A 436 -5.64 10.76 11.02
C PRO A 436 -6.56 10.21 12.13
N LEU A 437 -7.22 11.08 12.90
CA LEU A 437 -8.09 10.70 14.02
C LEU A 437 -9.52 10.34 13.57
N SER A 438 -10.04 11.01 12.53
CA SER A 438 -11.44 10.87 12.09
C SER A 438 -11.90 9.44 11.83
N PRO A 439 -11.12 8.56 11.15
CA PRO A 439 -11.55 7.17 10.94
C PRO A 439 -11.76 6.39 12.24
N LEU A 440 -10.97 6.71 13.28
CA LEU A 440 -11.04 6.06 14.58
C LEU A 440 -12.26 6.53 15.38
N LEU A 441 -12.56 7.84 15.33
CA LEU A 441 -13.77 8.39 15.94
C LEU A 441 -15.02 7.87 15.26
N PHE A 442 -14.99 7.71 13.93
CA PHE A 442 -16.12 7.18 13.19
C PHE A 442 -16.45 5.73 13.60
N ILE A 443 -15.46 4.85 13.72
CA ILE A 443 -15.71 3.47 14.15
C ILE A 443 -16.23 3.40 15.59
N MET A 444 -15.80 4.31 16.48
CA MET A 444 -16.38 4.44 17.83
C MET A 444 -17.83 4.90 17.76
N ALA A 445 -18.13 5.88 16.91
CA ALA A 445 -19.48 6.42 16.76
C ALA A 445 -20.50 5.41 16.18
N ILE A 446 -20.07 4.50 15.30
CA ILE A 446 -20.96 3.48 14.70
C ILE A 446 -21.09 2.22 15.56
N GLU A 447 -20.17 1.98 16.50
CA GLU A 447 -20.16 0.75 17.31
C GLU A 447 -21.44 0.56 18.16
N PRO A 448 -22.02 1.59 18.82
CA PRO A 448 -23.30 1.45 19.54
C PRO A 448 -24.44 0.91 18.66
N LEU A 449 -24.53 1.32 17.39
CA LEU A 449 -25.51 0.77 16.45
C LEU A 449 -25.28 -0.74 16.25
N SER A 450 -24.02 -1.15 16.09
CA SER A 450 -23.68 -2.57 15.93
C SER A 450 -24.04 -3.40 17.16
N ILE A 451 -23.86 -2.85 18.37
CA ILE A 451 -24.23 -3.49 19.63
C ILE A 451 -25.74 -3.64 19.72
N ALA A 452 -26.49 -2.57 19.40
CA ALA A 452 -27.96 -2.59 19.40
C ALA A 452 -28.53 -3.65 18.45
N LEU A 453 -27.98 -3.73 17.22
CA LEU A 453 -28.36 -4.74 16.24
C LEU A 453 -28.03 -6.15 16.74
N ARG A 454 -26.85 -6.37 17.33
CA ARG A 454 -26.44 -7.68 17.84
C ARG A 454 -27.35 -8.14 19.01
N ALA A 455 -27.65 -7.24 19.93
CA ALA A 455 -28.44 -7.51 21.13
C ALA A 455 -29.94 -7.73 20.86
N SER A 456 -30.46 -7.24 19.72
CA SER A 456 -31.86 -7.41 19.36
C SER A 456 -32.25 -8.88 19.20
N SER A 457 -33.19 -9.35 20.02
CA SER A 457 -33.76 -10.70 19.97
C SER A 457 -34.69 -10.90 18.77
N SER A 458 -35.34 -9.83 18.30
CA SER A 458 -36.20 -9.85 17.11
C SER A 458 -35.40 -9.90 15.80
N PHE A 459 -34.11 -9.54 15.83
CA PHE A 459 -33.21 -9.71 14.71
C PHE A 459 -32.51 -11.08 14.80
N ARG A 460 -32.95 -12.03 13.97
CA ARG A 460 -32.29 -13.33 13.81
C ARG A 460 -31.24 -13.28 12.70
N GLY A 461 -30.03 -13.68 13.04
CA GLY A 461 -28.92 -13.86 12.11
C GLY A 461 -28.94 -15.22 11.42
N ILE A 462 -27.98 -15.42 10.53
CA ILE A 462 -27.80 -16.69 9.79
C ILE A 462 -26.91 -17.61 10.60
N PHE A 463 -27.42 -18.80 10.93
CA PHE A 463 -26.69 -19.78 11.72
C PHE A 463 -25.85 -20.70 10.85
N ARG A 464 -24.54 -20.81 11.13
CA ARG A 464 -23.59 -21.70 10.44
C ARG A 464 -22.60 -22.31 11.42
N ASN A 465 -22.43 -23.63 11.37
CA ASN A 465 -21.47 -24.39 12.18
C ASN A 465 -21.42 -23.97 13.67
N GLY A 466 -22.59 -23.80 14.31
CA GLY A 466 -22.68 -23.43 15.73
C GLY A 466 -22.53 -21.93 16.03
N THR A 467 -22.43 -21.06 15.01
CA THR A 467 -22.28 -19.61 15.19
C THR A 467 -23.42 -18.87 14.46
N GLU A 468 -24.07 -17.94 15.14
CA GLU A 468 -25.01 -17.00 14.54
C GLU A 468 -24.24 -15.79 13.97
N HIS A 469 -24.43 -15.52 12.68
CA HIS A 469 -23.88 -14.34 12.02
C HIS A 469 -24.99 -13.31 11.85
N LYS A 470 -24.86 -12.14 12.49
CA LYS A 470 -25.81 -11.03 12.34
C LYS A 470 -25.29 -9.91 11.45
N LEU A 471 -24.04 -9.48 11.61
CA LEU A 471 -23.52 -8.35 10.85
C LEU A 471 -22.01 -8.44 10.56
N SER A 472 -21.56 -7.62 9.62
CA SER A 472 -20.14 -7.33 9.34
C SER A 472 -20.00 -5.88 8.92
N LEU A 473 -19.03 -5.20 9.50
CA LEU A 473 -18.77 -3.78 9.28
C LEU A 473 -17.37 -3.59 8.69
N TYR A 474 -17.27 -2.70 7.71
CA TYR A 474 -15.99 -2.17 7.26
C TYR A 474 -16.09 -0.66 7.14
N ALA A 475 -15.77 0.04 8.23
CA ALA A 475 -16.12 1.44 8.40
C ALA A 475 -17.64 1.65 8.25
N ASP A 476 -18.09 2.38 7.23
CA ASP A 476 -19.48 2.70 6.93
C ASP A 476 -20.21 1.59 6.14
N ASP A 477 -19.49 0.66 5.50
CA ASP A 477 -20.09 -0.47 4.78
C ASP A 477 -20.64 -1.51 5.79
N LEU A 478 -21.95 -1.43 6.10
CA LEU A 478 -22.67 -2.33 6.99
C LEU A 478 -23.37 -3.44 6.20
N LEU A 479 -22.96 -4.69 6.45
CA LEU A 479 -23.55 -5.88 5.88
C LEU A 479 -24.32 -6.64 6.95
N LEU A 480 -25.59 -6.93 6.70
CA LEU A 480 -26.48 -7.67 7.59
C LEU A 480 -26.75 -9.06 7.03
N TYR A 481 -26.66 -10.07 7.89
CA TYR A 481 -27.00 -11.46 7.62
C TYR A 481 -28.30 -11.76 8.34
N ILE A 482 -29.36 -12.07 7.60
CA ILE A 482 -30.71 -12.10 8.15
C ILE A 482 -31.36 -13.45 7.86
N SER A 483 -31.88 -14.08 8.91
CA SER A 483 -32.85 -15.17 8.82
C SER A 483 -34.24 -14.63 9.18
N ASN A 484 -35.27 -15.23 8.59
CA ASN A 484 -36.67 -14.82 8.81
C ASN A 484 -36.88 -13.30 8.59
N PRO A 485 -36.71 -12.80 7.36
CA PRO A 485 -36.68 -11.37 7.06
C PRO A 485 -37.99 -10.63 7.38
N THR A 486 -39.15 -11.30 7.40
CA THR A 486 -40.43 -10.68 7.77
C THR A 486 -40.44 -10.12 9.18
N THR A 487 -39.79 -10.81 10.12
CA THR A 487 -39.65 -10.34 11.51
C THR A 487 -38.41 -9.48 11.70
N SER A 488 -37.29 -9.90 11.12
CA SER A 488 -35.99 -9.26 11.35
C SER A 488 -35.87 -7.88 10.70
N VAL A 489 -36.35 -7.69 9.46
CA VAL A 489 -36.18 -6.41 8.73
C VAL A 489 -36.92 -5.24 9.41
N PRO A 490 -38.20 -5.36 9.81
CA PRO A 490 -38.88 -4.29 10.55
C PRO A 490 -38.17 -3.92 11.87
N ALA A 491 -37.67 -4.92 12.60
CA ALA A 491 -36.93 -4.69 13.83
C ALA A 491 -35.62 -3.92 13.59
N ILE A 492 -34.88 -4.27 12.53
CA ILE A 492 -33.67 -3.57 12.09
C ILE A 492 -33.98 -2.12 11.72
N LEU A 493 -35.02 -1.88 10.90
CA LEU A 493 -35.42 -0.54 10.49
C LEU A 493 -35.81 0.34 11.68
N ARG A 494 -36.50 -0.22 12.68
CA ARG A 494 -36.83 0.50 13.93
C ARG A 494 -35.58 0.94 14.69
N ILE A 495 -34.57 0.07 14.80
CA ILE A 495 -33.30 0.40 15.46
C ILE A 495 -32.57 1.49 14.67
N LEU A 496 -32.50 1.37 13.34
CA LEU A 496 -31.85 2.35 12.47
C LEU A 496 -32.53 3.72 12.54
N ASN A 497 -33.86 3.76 12.57
CA ASN A 497 -34.64 5.00 12.67
C ASN A 497 -34.52 5.65 14.05
N ASN A 498 -34.44 4.87 15.12
CA ASN A 498 -34.14 5.43 16.44
C ASN A 498 -32.73 6.02 16.47
N PHE A 499 -31.74 5.25 16.00
CA PHE A 499 -30.34 5.68 15.95
C PHE A 499 -30.12 6.92 15.09
N SER A 500 -30.83 7.06 13.97
CA SER A 500 -30.68 8.19 13.05
C SER A 500 -31.12 9.52 13.67
N SER A 501 -32.04 9.50 14.65
CA SER A 501 -32.63 10.69 15.25
C SER A 501 -31.63 11.55 16.03
N PHE A 502 -30.54 10.98 16.55
CA PHE A 502 -29.54 11.69 17.35
C PHE A 502 -28.09 11.55 16.85
N SER A 503 -27.76 10.47 16.12
CA SER A 503 -26.36 10.22 15.70
C SER A 503 -25.96 10.94 14.42
N GLY A 504 -26.95 11.39 13.63
CA GLY A 504 -26.78 11.87 12.27
C GLY A 504 -26.63 10.76 11.22
N TYR A 505 -26.66 9.48 11.61
CA TYR A 505 -26.62 8.36 10.67
C TYR A 505 -27.87 8.34 9.79
N LYS A 506 -27.72 8.48 8.48
CA LYS A 506 -28.83 8.47 7.53
C LYS A 506 -28.67 7.36 6.52
N LEU A 507 -29.69 6.52 6.39
CA LEU A 507 -29.72 5.37 5.49
C LEU A 507 -30.12 5.81 4.07
N ASN A 508 -29.40 5.34 3.05
CA ASN A 508 -29.77 5.49 1.66
C ASN A 508 -30.50 4.22 1.18
N LEU A 509 -31.83 4.25 1.19
CA LEU A 509 -32.66 3.09 0.81
C LEU A 509 -32.48 2.71 -0.67
N GLU A 510 -32.36 3.70 -1.56
CA GLU A 510 -32.23 3.48 -3.01
C GLU A 510 -30.94 2.75 -3.41
N LYS A 511 -29.86 2.94 -2.64
CA LYS A 511 -28.56 2.29 -2.87
C LYS A 511 -28.34 1.06 -2.01
N SER A 512 -29.15 0.86 -0.98
CA SER A 512 -29.05 -0.32 -0.14
C SER A 512 -29.55 -1.54 -0.92
N GLU A 513 -28.75 -2.60 -0.98
CA GLU A 513 -29.00 -3.77 -1.83
C GLU A 513 -29.34 -5.00 -0.99
N CYS A 514 -30.40 -5.71 -1.38
CA CYS A 514 -30.84 -6.97 -0.79
C CYS A 514 -30.47 -8.15 -1.70
N PHE A 515 -29.72 -9.11 -1.15
CA PHE A 515 -29.24 -10.30 -1.83
C PHE A 515 -29.87 -11.57 -1.22
N PRO A 516 -30.78 -12.25 -1.94
CA PRO A 516 -31.39 -13.49 -1.45
C PRO A 516 -30.43 -14.68 -1.55
N ILE A 517 -30.21 -15.36 -0.42
CA ILE A 517 -29.25 -16.48 -0.36
C ILE A 517 -29.89 -17.79 -0.84
N ASN A 518 -31.04 -18.17 -0.29
CA ASN A 518 -31.74 -19.41 -0.64
C ASN A 518 -32.99 -19.13 -1.49
N THR A 519 -33.59 -20.20 -2.02
CA THR A 519 -34.81 -20.14 -2.87
C THR A 519 -36.09 -20.28 -2.06
N THR A 520 -36.02 -20.52 -0.75
CA THR A 520 -37.15 -20.71 0.18
C THR A 520 -38.01 -19.44 0.36
N LEU A 521 -37.78 -18.41 -0.45
CA LEU A 521 -38.60 -17.20 -0.56
C LEU A 521 -39.94 -17.42 -1.28
N GLY A 522 -40.35 -18.67 -1.53
CA GLY A 522 -41.49 -19.04 -2.37
C GLY A 522 -42.88 -18.53 -1.93
N GLY A 523 -42.98 -17.82 -0.80
CA GLY A 523 -44.20 -17.11 -0.37
C GLY A 523 -43.98 -15.63 -0.01
N LEU A 524 -42.76 -15.10 -0.16
CA LEU A 524 -42.37 -13.75 0.27
C LEU A 524 -42.05 -12.89 -0.95
N GLN A 525 -42.87 -11.89 -1.21
CA GLN A 525 -42.59 -10.86 -2.21
C GLN A 525 -41.45 -9.99 -1.66
N LEU A 526 -40.23 -10.19 -2.16
CA LEU A 526 -39.07 -9.38 -1.77
C LEU A 526 -39.25 -7.87 -2.06
N SER A 527 -40.26 -7.48 -2.84
CA SER A 527 -40.73 -6.10 -3.03
C SER A 527 -41.32 -5.46 -1.77
N ASP A 528 -41.66 -6.25 -0.76
CA ASP A 528 -42.19 -5.74 0.52
C ASP A 528 -41.12 -5.02 1.36
N PHE A 529 -39.84 -5.18 1.00
CA PHE A 529 -38.73 -4.53 1.67
C PHE A 529 -38.28 -3.27 0.91
N PRO A 530 -37.89 -2.19 1.61
CA PRO A 530 -37.55 -0.90 0.99
C PRO A 530 -36.18 -0.89 0.28
N PHE A 531 -35.60 -2.06 0.00
CA PHE A 531 -34.24 -2.21 -0.51
C PHE A 531 -34.24 -2.68 -1.96
N LYS A 532 -33.22 -2.29 -2.71
CA LYS A 532 -33.05 -2.73 -4.09
C LYS A 532 -32.71 -4.22 -4.16
N LEU A 533 -33.59 -5.02 -4.77
CA LEU A 533 -33.36 -6.46 -4.93
C LEU A 533 -32.26 -6.75 -5.97
N SER A 534 -31.31 -7.62 -5.59
CA SER A 534 -30.16 -8.01 -6.42
C SER A 534 -30.04 -9.53 -6.51
N PRO A 535 -30.86 -10.23 -7.32
CA PRO A 535 -30.99 -11.70 -7.25
C PRO A 535 -29.76 -12.47 -7.75
N ASN A 536 -28.96 -11.86 -8.62
CA ASN A 536 -27.83 -12.52 -9.29
C ASN A 536 -26.51 -12.41 -8.51
N GLY A 537 -26.43 -11.46 -7.57
CA GLY A 537 -25.21 -11.17 -6.83
C GLY A 537 -25.20 -9.75 -6.28
N ILE A 538 -24.26 -9.49 -5.38
CA ILE A 538 -24.06 -8.20 -4.72
C ILE A 538 -22.60 -7.78 -4.80
N LYS A 539 -22.35 -6.47 -4.91
CA LYS A 539 -20.98 -5.94 -4.87
C LYS A 539 -20.64 -5.51 -3.45
N TYR A 540 -19.68 -6.19 -2.82
CA TYR A 540 -19.24 -5.90 -1.46
C TYR A 540 -17.72 -5.73 -1.42
N LEU A 541 -17.24 -4.61 -0.85
CA LEU A 541 -15.82 -4.28 -0.70
C LEU A 541 -14.99 -4.43 -1.99
N GLY A 542 -15.61 -4.16 -3.15
CA GLY A 542 -14.97 -4.25 -4.46
C GLY A 542 -14.98 -5.64 -5.11
N ILE A 543 -15.69 -6.61 -4.52
CA ILE A 543 -15.87 -7.96 -5.06
C ILE A 543 -17.33 -8.15 -5.46
N ASN A 544 -17.55 -8.67 -6.67
CA ASN A 544 -18.87 -9.09 -7.12
C ASN A 544 -19.12 -10.51 -6.60
N VAL A 545 -19.93 -10.64 -5.55
CA VAL A 545 -20.31 -11.92 -4.97
C VAL A 545 -21.52 -12.47 -5.72
N THR A 546 -21.40 -13.70 -6.21
CA THR A 546 -22.44 -14.38 -7.00
C THR A 546 -23.14 -15.46 -6.18
N ARG A 547 -24.36 -15.82 -6.57
CA ARG A 547 -25.13 -16.92 -5.93
C ARG A 547 -24.40 -18.26 -5.92
N SER A 548 -23.71 -18.59 -7.01
CA SER A 548 -22.85 -19.78 -7.08
C SER A 548 -21.38 -19.40 -6.98
N ILE A 549 -20.59 -20.22 -6.29
CA ILE A 549 -19.14 -20.07 -6.21
C ILE A 549 -18.46 -20.20 -7.59
N SER A 550 -19.06 -20.94 -8.53
CA SER A 550 -18.54 -21.08 -9.90
C SER A 550 -18.58 -19.78 -10.69
N GLY A 551 -19.56 -18.90 -10.39
CA GLY A 551 -19.72 -17.59 -11.02
C GLY A 551 -18.71 -16.53 -10.55
N LEU A 552 -18.02 -16.74 -9.42
CA LEU A 552 -17.09 -15.74 -8.89
C LEU A 552 -15.92 -15.45 -9.83
N ALA A 553 -15.43 -16.47 -10.54
CA ALA A 553 -14.31 -16.33 -11.46
C ALA A 553 -14.68 -15.41 -12.63
N SER A 554 -15.83 -15.65 -13.27
CA SER A 554 -16.31 -14.87 -14.40
C SER A 554 -16.74 -13.46 -13.99
N ALA A 555 -17.29 -13.28 -12.78
CA ALA A 555 -17.74 -11.97 -12.30
C ALA A 555 -16.60 -11.02 -11.91
N ASN A 556 -15.42 -11.53 -11.54
CA ASN A 556 -14.32 -10.73 -11.00
C ASN A 556 -13.02 -10.78 -11.83
N PHE A 557 -12.56 -11.98 -12.21
CA PHE A 557 -11.28 -12.14 -12.90
C PHE A 557 -11.39 -11.87 -14.40
N SER A 558 -12.46 -12.32 -15.07
CA SER A 558 -12.65 -12.08 -16.51
C SER A 558 -12.72 -10.59 -16.89
N PRO A 559 -13.49 -9.74 -16.18
CA PRO A 559 -13.50 -8.29 -16.45
C PRO A 559 -12.14 -7.65 -16.20
N LEU A 560 -11.40 -8.11 -15.18
CA LEU A 560 -10.06 -7.59 -14.90
C LEU A 560 -9.07 -7.98 -16.01
N ILE A 561 -9.14 -9.19 -16.55
CA ILE A 561 -8.33 -9.62 -17.69
C ILE A 561 -8.65 -8.77 -18.92
N ALA A 562 -9.94 -8.60 -19.25
CA ALA A 562 -10.37 -7.79 -20.39
C ALA A 562 -9.88 -6.34 -20.26
N LYS A 563 -10.05 -5.73 -19.08
CA LYS A 563 -9.55 -4.39 -18.78
C LYS A 563 -8.02 -4.30 -18.88
N THR A 564 -7.31 -5.33 -18.41
CA THR A 564 -5.85 -5.39 -18.50
C THR A 564 -5.38 -5.48 -19.96
N ALA A 565 -6.10 -6.21 -20.81
CA ALA A 565 -5.81 -6.28 -22.24
C ALA A 565 -6.00 -4.92 -22.91
N LEU A 566 -7.10 -4.20 -22.62
CA LEU A 566 -7.34 -2.83 -23.10
C LEU A 566 -6.27 -1.85 -22.59
N ASP A 567 -5.94 -1.92 -21.31
CA ASP A 567 -4.87 -1.12 -20.69
C ASP A 567 -3.54 -1.36 -21.45
N PHE A 568 -3.18 -2.62 -21.73
CA PHE A 568 -1.96 -2.96 -22.48
C PHE A 568 -1.98 -2.48 -23.93
N GLN A 569 -3.13 -2.51 -24.62
CA GLN A 569 -3.25 -1.95 -25.96
C GLN A 569 -2.96 -0.45 -25.95
N CYS A 570 -3.55 0.29 -25.00
CA CYS A 570 -3.31 1.72 -24.84
C CYS A 570 -1.84 2.02 -24.51
N TRP A 571 -1.24 1.24 -23.62
CA TRP A 571 0.14 1.47 -23.16
C TRP A 571 1.20 0.99 -24.14
N ARG A 572 0.85 0.15 -25.12
CA ARG A 572 1.79 -0.35 -26.14
C ARG A 572 2.35 0.78 -27.01
N ASN A 573 1.56 1.82 -27.24
CA ASN A 573 1.94 2.98 -28.04
C ASN A 573 2.90 3.93 -27.31
N LEU A 574 3.09 3.74 -26.00
CA LEU A 574 4.03 4.54 -25.24
C LEU A 574 5.47 4.10 -25.51
N PRO A 575 6.41 5.03 -25.75
CA PRO A 575 7.82 4.72 -25.96
C PRO A 575 8.51 4.33 -24.64
N LEU A 576 8.19 3.13 -24.14
CA LEU A 576 8.71 2.55 -22.90
C LEU A 576 9.79 1.51 -23.23
N SER A 577 10.85 1.41 -22.40
CA SER A 577 11.75 0.24 -22.48
C SER A 577 11.15 -1.04 -21.93
N LEU A 578 11.89 -2.15 -22.09
CA LEU A 578 11.58 -3.44 -21.48
C LEU A 578 11.37 -3.32 -19.96
N LEU A 579 12.33 -2.74 -19.25
CA LEU A 579 12.19 -2.58 -17.80
C LEU A 579 11.08 -1.57 -17.47
N GLY A 580 10.76 -0.63 -18.37
CA GLY A 580 9.61 0.27 -18.23
C GLY A 580 8.28 -0.46 -18.24
N ARG A 581 8.09 -1.34 -19.22
CA ARG A 581 6.91 -2.19 -19.33
C ARG A 581 6.78 -3.16 -18.14
N ILE A 582 7.90 -3.72 -17.67
CA ILE A 582 7.92 -4.55 -16.44
C ILE A 582 7.45 -3.74 -15.23
N ASN A 583 7.92 -2.50 -15.06
CA ASN A 583 7.49 -1.64 -13.97
C ASN A 583 6.00 -1.25 -14.08
N VAL A 584 5.49 -1.05 -15.30
CA VAL A 584 4.04 -0.83 -15.52
C VAL A 584 3.23 -2.04 -15.03
N VAL A 585 3.64 -3.26 -15.35
CA VAL A 585 3.00 -4.49 -14.86
C VAL A 585 3.03 -4.55 -13.33
N LYS A 586 4.18 -4.24 -12.71
CA LYS A 586 4.35 -4.23 -11.25
C LYS A 586 3.47 -3.19 -10.54
N MET A 587 3.37 -1.99 -11.08
CA MET A 587 2.73 -0.86 -10.41
C MET A 587 1.22 -0.78 -10.69
N ASN A 588 0.78 -1.18 -11.89
CA ASN A 588 -0.61 -0.99 -12.31
C ASN A 588 -1.42 -2.30 -12.43
N VAL A 589 -0.78 -3.43 -12.73
CA VAL A 589 -1.48 -4.71 -12.99
C VAL A 589 -1.44 -5.61 -11.76
N LEU A 590 -0.24 -5.87 -11.22
CA LEU A 590 -0.04 -6.75 -10.06
C LEU A 590 -0.96 -6.40 -8.87
N PRO A 591 -1.10 -5.12 -8.43
CA PRO A 591 -1.93 -4.81 -7.27
C PRO A 591 -3.42 -5.16 -7.48
N LYS A 592 -3.94 -5.01 -8.69
CA LYS A 592 -5.34 -5.33 -9.03
C LYS A 592 -5.62 -6.82 -8.92
N PHE A 593 -4.73 -7.67 -9.47
CA PHE A 593 -4.85 -9.13 -9.35
C PHE A 593 -4.57 -9.62 -7.94
N LEU A 594 -3.57 -9.04 -7.27
CA LEU A 594 -3.20 -9.41 -5.90
C LEU A 594 -4.33 -9.10 -4.92
N PHE A 595 -5.12 -8.05 -5.14
CA PHE A 595 -6.35 -7.80 -4.39
C PHE A 595 -7.33 -8.98 -4.53
N LEU A 596 -7.64 -9.43 -5.75
CA LEU A 596 -8.55 -10.56 -5.97
C LEU A 596 -8.00 -11.88 -5.40
N PHE A 597 -6.71 -12.16 -5.56
CA PHE A 597 -6.07 -13.35 -4.98
C PHE A 597 -6.12 -13.36 -3.44
N GLN A 598 -6.16 -12.19 -2.82
CA GLN A 598 -6.26 -12.09 -1.37
C GLN A 598 -7.68 -12.30 -0.86
N SER A 599 -8.69 -11.87 -1.62
CA SER A 599 -10.06 -11.81 -1.14
C SER A 599 -10.96 -12.94 -1.64
N ILE A 600 -10.61 -13.58 -2.77
CA ILE A 600 -11.42 -14.64 -3.39
C ILE A 600 -10.72 -16.01 -3.24
N PRO A 601 -11.29 -16.94 -2.45
CA PRO A 601 -10.70 -18.25 -2.18
C PRO A 601 -11.08 -19.28 -3.25
N LEU A 602 -10.65 -19.05 -4.49
CA LEU A 602 -10.91 -19.96 -5.62
C LEU A 602 -9.67 -20.75 -6.01
N PHE A 603 -9.87 -21.99 -6.43
CA PHE A 603 -8.85 -22.78 -7.11
C PHE A 603 -8.76 -22.35 -8.58
N MET A 604 -7.59 -21.87 -9.00
CA MET A 604 -7.35 -21.41 -10.36
C MET A 604 -6.54 -22.44 -11.16
N PRO A 605 -7.01 -22.86 -12.35
CA PRO A 605 -6.27 -23.80 -13.19
C PRO A 605 -5.02 -23.13 -13.80
N LYS A 606 -4.06 -23.96 -14.23
CA LYS A 606 -2.82 -23.47 -14.87
C LYS A 606 -3.12 -22.63 -16.12
N THR A 607 -4.15 -22.98 -16.88
CA THR A 607 -4.59 -22.29 -18.10
C THR A 607 -4.91 -20.81 -17.88
N PHE A 608 -5.41 -20.44 -16.69
CA PHE A 608 -5.64 -19.05 -16.31
C PHE A 608 -4.33 -18.27 -16.21
N PHE A 609 -3.31 -18.83 -15.57
CA PHE A 609 -2.00 -18.18 -15.46
C PHE A 609 -1.31 -18.14 -16.82
N ASP A 610 -1.43 -19.20 -17.62
CA ASP A 610 -0.88 -19.25 -18.99
C ASP A 610 -1.53 -18.20 -19.91
N SER A 611 -2.83 -17.88 -19.75
CA SER A 611 -3.47 -16.79 -20.51
C SER A 611 -2.98 -15.41 -20.09
N LEU A 612 -2.87 -15.18 -18.77
CA LEU A 612 -2.35 -13.92 -18.24
C LEU A 612 -0.88 -13.70 -18.63
N ASP A 613 -0.08 -14.75 -18.58
CA ASP A 613 1.32 -14.71 -19.01
C ASP A 613 1.47 -14.41 -20.49
N ARG A 614 0.57 -14.94 -21.35
CA ARG A 614 0.55 -14.59 -22.78
C ARG A 614 0.28 -13.11 -23.00
N LEU A 615 -0.70 -12.54 -22.30
CA LEU A 615 -1.00 -11.09 -22.36
C LEU A 615 0.19 -10.24 -21.92
N ILE A 616 0.80 -10.59 -20.78
CA ILE A 616 1.96 -9.88 -20.23
C ILE A 616 3.15 -9.98 -21.18
N ASN A 617 3.43 -11.17 -21.73
CA ASN A 617 4.51 -11.35 -22.71
C ASN A 617 4.27 -10.55 -23.99
N GLY A 618 3.05 -10.57 -24.52
CA GLY A 618 2.66 -9.78 -25.69
C GLY A 618 2.92 -8.28 -25.48
N PHE A 619 2.59 -7.75 -24.29
CA PHE A 619 2.87 -6.38 -23.92
C PHE A 619 4.38 -6.10 -23.76
N ILE A 620 5.08 -6.89 -22.94
CA ILE A 620 6.50 -6.69 -22.61
C ILE A 620 7.39 -6.77 -23.84
N TRP A 621 7.02 -7.59 -24.83
CA TRP A 621 7.80 -7.77 -26.06
C TRP A 621 7.24 -7.01 -27.27
N ILE A 622 6.17 -6.23 -27.11
CA ILE A 622 5.51 -5.50 -28.21
C ILE A 622 5.13 -6.47 -29.35
N GLY A 623 4.62 -7.65 -29.00
CA GLY A 623 4.29 -8.72 -29.95
C GLY A 623 5.49 -9.43 -30.61
N LYS A 624 6.74 -9.07 -30.26
CA LYS A 624 7.94 -9.77 -30.74
C LYS A 624 8.20 -11.05 -29.92
N SER A 625 8.98 -11.96 -30.48
CA SER A 625 9.39 -13.19 -29.77
C SER A 625 10.25 -12.88 -28.53
N PRO A 626 9.99 -13.53 -27.38
CA PRO A 626 10.77 -13.34 -26.16
C PRO A 626 12.26 -13.65 -26.36
N ARG A 627 13.14 -12.69 -26.06
CA ARG A 627 14.60 -12.87 -26.15
C ARG A 627 15.24 -13.31 -24.84
N VAL A 628 14.54 -13.15 -23.72
CA VAL A 628 14.99 -13.56 -22.39
C VAL A 628 14.05 -14.62 -21.85
N ARG A 629 14.60 -15.69 -21.26
CA ARG A 629 13.82 -16.70 -20.56
C ARG A 629 12.96 -16.06 -19.47
N LYS A 630 11.68 -16.40 -19.44
CA LYS A 630 10.71 -15.88 -18.47
C LYS A 630 11.18 -16.04 -17.01
N ALA A 631 11.75 -17.20 -16.67
CA ALA A 631 12.27 -17.45 -15.32
C ALA A 631 13.36 -16.44 -14.90
N LEU A 632 14.24 -16.05 -15.83
CA LEU A 632 15.27 -15.04 -15.57
C LEU A 632 14.64 -13.65 -15.40
N LEU A 633 13.65 -13.28 -16.22
CA LEU A 633 12.91 -12.03 -16.04
C LEU A 633 12.24 -11.95 -14.67
N GLN A 634 11.68 -13.07 -14.18
CA GLN A 634 10.97 -13.15 -12.91
C GLN A 634 11.88 -13.28 -11.68
N SER A 635 13.13 -13.71 -11.88
CA SER A 635 14.10 -13.83 -10.79
C SER A 635 14.34 -12.48 -10.10
N CYS A 636 14.75 -12.55 -8.83
CA CYS A 636 14.87 -11.35 -8.01
C CYS A 636 16.00 -10.46 -8.53
N LYS A 637 15.94 -9.18 -8.15
CA LYS A 637 16.91 -8.18 -8.58
C LYS A 637 18.34 -8.52 -8.17
N LEU A 638 18.51 -9.15 -7.00
CA LEU A 638 19.80 -9.54 -6.43
C LEU A 638 20.39 -10.79 -7.11
N SER A 639 19.55 -11.64 -7.71
CA SER A 639 19.98 -12.84 -8.46
C SER A 639 20.18 -12.55 -9.96
N GLY A 640 20.23 -11.27 -10.36
CA GLY A 640 20.42 -10.82 -11.74
C GLY A 640 19.14 -10.55 -12.51
N GLY A 641 17.98 -10.96 -12.01
CA GLY A 641 16.71 -10.79 -12.74
C GLY A 641 16.17 -9.36 -12.82
N LEU A 642 15.11 -9.19 -13.60
CA LEU A 642 14.35 -7.93 -13.71
C LEU A 642 13.16 -7.86 -12.74
N ALA A 643 12.98 -8.91 -11.91
CA ALA A 643 11.91 -9.06 -10.94
C ALA A 643 10.49 -8.95 -11.52
N LEU A 644 10.28 -9.35 -12.77
CA LEU A 644 8.93 -9.43 -13.37
C LEU A 644 8.01 -10.25 -12.45
N PRO A 645 6.81 -9.75 -12.08
CA PRO A 645 5.93 -10.49 -11.20
C PRO A 645 5.56 -11.86 -11.76
N ASP A 646 5.59 -12.87 -10.89
CA ASP A 646 5.01 -14.18 -11.17
C ASP A 646 3.65 -14.27 -10.48
N PHE A 647 2.58 -14.14 -11.28
CA PHE A 647 1.22 -14.07 -10.75
C PHE A 647 0.77 -15.37 -10.09
N GLN A 648 1.28 -16.52 -10.54
CA GLN A 648 0.98 -17.81 -9.91
C GLN A 648 1.63 -17.91 -8.53
N LEU A 649 2.88 -17.45 -8.39
CA LEU A 649 3.52 -17.42 -7.07
C LEU A 649 2.86 -16.42 -6.11
N TYR A 650 2.45 -15.25 -6.61
CA TYR A 650 1.71 -14.28 -5.79
C TYR A 650 0.35 -14.82 -5.34
N TYR A 651 -0.34 -15.53 -6.24
CA TYR A 651 -1.56 -16.25 -5.92
C TYR A 651 -1.34 -17.29 -4.81
N TRP A 652 -0.33 -18.15 -4.93
CA TRP A 652 0.02 -19.10 -3.86
C TRP A 652 0.39 -18.39 -2.57
N ALA A 653 1.22 -17.35 -2.63
CA ALA A 653 1.60 -16.58 -1.44
C ALA A 653 0.38 -15.96 -0.74
N ALA A 654 -0.59 -15.43 -1.51
CA ALA A 654 -1.82 -14.87 -0.98
C ALA A 654 -2.70 -15.91 -0.30
N HIS A 655 -2.76 -17.16 -0.80
CA HIS A 655 -3.50 -18.26 -0.18
C HIS A 655 -2.76 -18.85 1.03
N ILE A 656 -1.45 -19.02 0.93
CA ILE A 656 -0.59 -19.47 2.04
C ILE A 656 -0.69 -18.52 3.23
N HIS A 657 -0.83 -17.22 2.97
CA HIS A 657 -1.09 -16.25 4.03
C HIS A 657 -2.35 -16.57 4.85
N LYS A 658 -3.40 -17.16 4.26
CA LYS A 658 -4.63 -17.58 4.97
C LYS A 658 -4.38 -18.85 5.77
N ILE A 659 -3.57 -19.76 5.23
CA ILE A 659 -3.12 -20.95 5.96
C ILE A 659 -2.36 -20.55 7.22
N ASN A 660 -1.53 -19.50 7.15
CA ASN A 660 -0.84 -18.99 8.33
C ASN A 660 -1.79 -18.39 9.38
N TYR A 661 -2.96 -17.87 8.98
CA TYR A 661 -4.01 -17.52 9.95
C TYR A 661 -4.58 -18.76 10.64
N TRP A 662 -4.87 -19.83 9.89
CA TRP A 662 -5.32 -21.10 10.47
C TRP A 662 -4.31 -21.68 11.48
N LEU A 663 -3.01 -21.52 11.23
CA LEU A 663 -1.94 -22.05 12.08
C LEU A 663 -1.62 -21.16 13.29
N ASN A 664 -1.57 -19.84 13.10
CA ASN A 664 -0.96 -18.91 14.08
C ASN A 664 -1.94 -17.88 14.68
N SER A 665 -3.15 -17.72 14.15
CA SER A 665 -4.07 -16.64 14.54
C SER A 665 -5.54 -17.07 14.38
N SER A 666 -5.89 -18.16 15.07
CA SER A 666 -7.21 -18.82 14.98
C SER A 666 -8.36 -18.10 15.68
N SER A 667 -8.12 -16.97 16.35
CA SER A 667 -9.13 -16.27 17.15
C SER A 667 -10.22 -15.59 16.31
N SER A 668 -9.91 -15.17 15.07
CA SER A 668 -10.86 -14.42 14.25
C SER A 668 -12.12 -15.23 13.88
N PRO A 669 -13.30 -14.59 13.74
CA PRO A 669 -14.57 -15.30 13.50
C PRO A 669 -14.56 -16.19 12.25
N TRP A 670 -13.98 -15.71 11.15
CA TRP A 670 -13.88 -16.50 9.92
C TRP A 670 -12.95 -17.71 10.06
N CYS A 671 -11.88 -17.60 10.87
CA CYS A 671 -11.00 -18.74 11.16
C CYS A 671 -11.74 -19.80 11.96
N LYS A 672 -12.48 -19.41 12.99
CA LYS A 672 -13.30 -20.32 13.81
C LYS A 672 -14.30 -21.08 12.95
N LEU A 673 -15.01 -20.38 12.06
CA LEU A 673 -15.99 -20.94 11.12
C LEU A 673 -15.37 -21.98 10.17
N GLU A 674 -14.14 -21.75 9.72
CA GLU A 674 -13.41 -22.66 8.83
C GLU A 674 -12.80 -23.85 9.58
N LEU A 675 -12.23 -23.61 10.76
CA LEU A 675 -11.67 -24.65 11.63
C LEU A 675 -12.75 -25.65 12.08
N SER A 676 -13.95 -25.17 12.44
CA SER A 676 -15.08 -26.02 12.82
C SER A 676 -15.70 -26.79 11.64
N SER A 677 -15.38 -26.41 10.40
CA SER A 677 -15.93 -27.06 9.20
C SER A 677 -15.22 -28.36 8.79
N CYS A 678 -14.14 -28.72 9.49
CA CYS A 678 -13.39 -29.95 9.23
C CYS A 678 -13.86 -31.11 10.12
N ILE A 679 -14.02 -32.27 9.50
CA ILE A 679 -14.51 -33.52 10.10
C ILE A 679 -13.43 -34.58 9.90
N GLY A 680 -13.14 -35.38 10.93
CA GLY A 680 -12.18 -36.49 10.85
C GLY A 680 -10.71 -36.09 10.72
N SER A 681 -10.39 -34.79 10.77
CA SER A 681 -9.04 -34.23 10.91
C SER A 681 -9.14 -32.75 11.28
N SER A 682 -8.08 -32.21 11.88
CA SER A 682 -7.87 -30.77 11.98
C SER A 682 -7.29 -30.20 10.67
N LEU A 683 -7.49 -28.89 10.42
CA LEU A 683 -6.85 -28.19 9.30
C LEU A 683 -5.32 -28.28 9.36
N SER A 684 -4.74 -28.16 10.56
CA SER A 684 -3.30 -28.36 10.78
C SER A 684 -2.86 -29.75 10.31
N GLY A 685 -3.60 -30.81 10.66
CA GLY A 685 -3.36 -32.16 10.19
C GLY A 685 -3.37 -32.28 8.66
N LEU A 686 -4.31 -31.62 7.98
CA LEU A 686 -4.40 -31.63 6.51
C LEU A 686 -3.29 -30.81 5.83
N ILE A 687 -2.80 -29.74 6.47
CA ILE A 687 -1.71 -28.92 5.94
C ILE A 687 -0.39 -29.71 5.93
N PHE A 688 -0.12 -30.38 7.03
CA PHE A 688 1.15 -31.07 7.29
C PHE A 688 1.19 -32.54 6.87
N SER A 689 0.08 -33.09 6.36
CA SER A 689 0.00 -34.51 5.98
C SER A 689 0.84 -34.89 4.77
N SER A 690 1.06 -36.20 4.58
CA SER A 690 1.60 -36.76 3.34
C SER A 690 0.60 -36.62 2.18
N LEU A 691 1.09 -36.43 0.95
CA LEU A 691 0.26 -36.35 -0.26
C LEU A 691 0.28 -37.69 -1.03
N PRO A 692 -0.83 -38.07 -1.70
CA PRO A 692 -2.04 -37.29 -1.97
C PRO A 692 -3.09 -37.33 -0.86
N VAL A 693 -3.80 -36.21 -0.68
CA VAL A 693 -5.00 -36.12 0.17
C VAL A 693 -6.18 -35.63 -0.65
N LYS A 694 -7.37 -36.22 -0.43
CA LYS A 694 -8.63 -35.76 -1.01
C LYS A 694 -9.36 -34.87 0.02
N PRO A 695 -9.26 -33.52 -0.06
CA PRO A 695 -9.85 -32.64 0.96
C PRO A 695 -11.38 -32.73 1.08
N SER A 696 -12.07 -33.21 0.03
CA SER A 696 -13.52 -33.45 0.04
C SER A 696 -13.98 -34.50 1.05
N LEU A 697 -13.08 -35.37 1.54
CA LEU A 697 -13.39 -36.35 2.58
C LEU A 697 -13.49 -35.71 3.97
N TYR A 698 -12.84 -34.56 4.18
CA TYR A 698 -12.68 -33.93 5.49
C TYR A 698 -13.52 -32.66 5.65
N THR A 699 -14.01 -32.05 4.57
CA THR A 699 -14.85 -30.85 4.69
C THR A 699 -15.77 -30.70 3.48
N LYS A 700 -16.97 -30.19 3.73
CA LYS A 700 -17.93 -29.77 2.69
C LYS A 700 -17.88 -28.27 2.41
N ASN A 701 -17.12 -27.52 3.20
CA ASN A 701 -16.97 -26.08 3.05
C ASN A 701 -16.16 -25.76 1.78
N GLN A 702 -16.80 -25.14 0.79
CA GLN A 702 -16.18 -24.85 -0.50
C GLN A 702 -14.98 -23.90 -0.41
N VAL A 703 -14.99 -22.94 0.53
CA VAL A 703 -13.89 -21.99 0.77
C VAL A 703 -12.65 -22.73 1.27
N VAL A 704 -12.83 -23.62 2.25
CA VAL A 704 -11.75 -24.45 2.81
C VAL A 704 -11.23 -25.43 1.75
N LEU A 705 -12.14 -26.12 1.04
CA LEU A 705 -11.78 -27.04 -0.05
C LEU A 705 -10.89 -26.39 -1.10
N ASN A 706 -11.29 -25.21 -1.60
CA ASN A 706 -10.50 -24.49 -2.60
C ASN A 706 -9.15 -24.04 -2.03
N THR A 707 -9.12 -23.54 -0.79
CA THR A 707 -7.86 -23.13 -0.14
C THR A 707 -6.88 -24.32 0.00
N LEU A 708 -7.36 -25.50 0.41
CA LEU A 708 -6.56 -26.72 0.50
C LEU A 708 -6.12 -27.24 -0.87
N LYS A 709 -6.97 -27.17 -1.91
CA LYS A 709 -6.59 -27.53 -3.28
C LYS A 709 -5.41 -26.69 -3.78
N VAL A 710 -5.39 -25.39 -3.46
CA VAL A 710 -4.28 -24.48 -3.79
C VAL A 710 -3.01 -24.87 -3.05
N TRP A 711 -3.11 -25.16 -1.74
CA TRP A 711 -1.99 -25.65 -0.94
C TRP A 711 -1.36 -26.91 -1.52
N PHE A 712 -2.19 -27.91 -1.87
CA PHE A 712 -1.73 -29.16 -2.45
C PHE A 712 -1.19 -28.99 -3.88
N GLN A 713 -1.68 -28.01 -4.65
CA GLN A 713 -1.09 -27.65 -5.94
C GLN A 713 0.34 -27.10 -5.75
N PHE A 714 0.53 -26.19 -4.80
CA PHE A 714 1.85 -25.65 -4.45
C PHE A 714 2.81 -26.77 -4.01
N ARG A 715 2.41 -27.61 -3.05
CA ARG A 715 3.27 -28.72 -2.57
C ARG A 715 3.65 -29.70 -3.68
N ARG A 716 2.70 -30.10 -4.54
CA ARG A 716 2.99 -30.96 -5.71
C ARG A 716 3.96 -30.31 -6.70
N ARG A 717 3.85 -29.00 -6.95
CA ARG A 717 4.73 -28.28 -7.87
C ARG A 717 6.21 -28.37 -7.49
N PHE A 718 6.49 -28.39 -6.19
CA PHE A 718 7.84 -28.46 -5.61
C PHE A 718 8.20 -29.85 -5.06
N LYS A 719 7.38 -30.87 -5.33
CA LYS A 719 7.58 -32.27 -4.88
C LYS A 719 7.63 -32.44 -3.34
N PHE A 720 6.93 -31.60 -2.59
CA PHE A 720 6.81 -31.69 -1.13
C PHE A 720 5.71 -32.68 -0.72
N THR A 721 5.96 -33.99 -0.87
CA THR A 721 4.97 -35.05 -0.66
C THR A 721 4.99 -35.70 0.71
N ALA A 722 6.12 -35.67 1.44
CA ALA A 722 6.25 -36.26 2.77
C ALA A 722 5.39 -35.56 3.83
N ALA A 723 5.00 -36.29 4.88
CA ALA A 723 4.38 -35.71 6.08
C ALA A 723 5.41 -34.95 6.92
N SER A 724 4.96 -33.93 7.63
CA SER A 724 5.81 -33.11 8.50
C SER A 724 5.67 -33.51 9.97
N PRO A 725 6.75 -33.50 10.78
CA PRO A 725 6.66 -33.61 12.23
C PRO A 725 5.83 -32.50 12.91
N LEU A 726 5.51 -31.43 12.19
CA LEU A 726 4.60 -30.35 12.67
C LEU A 726 3.12 -30.75 12.65
N CYS A 727 2.80 -31.96 12.15
CA CYS A 727 1.46 -32.53 12.29
C CYS A 727 1.00 -32.52 13.77
N PRO A 728 -0.27 -32.18 14.03
CA PRO A 728 -0.81 -32.18 15.38
C PRO A 728 -0.91 -33.61 15.94
N LEU A 729 -0.82 -33.73 17.26
CA LEU A 729 -1.02 -34.99 17.99
C LEU A 729 -2.49 -35.35 18.14
N THR A 730 -3.37 -34.35 18.15
CA THR A 730 -4.82 -34.52 18.22
C THR A 730 -5.47 -34.30 16.88
N SER A 731 -6.62 -34.96 16.67
CA SER A 731 -7.42 -34.79 15.47
C SER A 731 -6.61 -34.97 14.18
N ASN A 732 -5.76 -35.99 14.13
CA ASN A 732 -4.84 -36.24 13.02
C ASN A 732 -5.26 -37.50 12.26
N HIS A 733 -5.73 -37.34 11.02
CA HIS A 733 -6.15 -38.47 10.18
C HIS A 733 -5.04 -39.48 9.85
N LEU A 734 -3.77 -39.07 9.91
CA LEU A 734 -2.65 -40.01 9.73
C LEU A 734 -2.47 -40.91 10.94
N PHE A 735 -2.91 -40.48 12.11
CA PHE A 735 -2.82 -41.23 13.37
C PHE A 735 -4.24 -41.46 13.95
N PRO A 736 -4.97 -42.47 13.45
CA PRO A 736 -6.36 -42.74 13.84
C PRO A 736 -6.64 -42.81 15.35
N PRO A 737 -5.74 -43.33 16.22
CA PRO A 737 -5.97 -43.30 17.67
C PRO A 737 -6.22 -41.90 18.23
N SER A 738 -5.68 -40.84 17.63
CA SER A 738 -5.94 -39.45 18.03
C SER A 738 -7.35 -38.93 17.75
N LEU A 739 -8.15 -39.68 16.99
CA LEU A 739 -9.54 -39.34 16.69
C LEU A 739 -10.52 -39.96 17.70
N SER A 740 -10.15 -41.09 18.29
CA SER A 740 -11.02 -41.87 19.17
C SER A 740 -10.62 -41.82 20.65
N ASP A 741 -9.32 -41.73 20.96
CA ASP A 741 -8.83 -41.75 22.34
C ASP A 741 -8.73 -40.31 22.90
N PRO A 742 -9.55 -39.93 23.90
CA PRO A 742 -9.54 -38.58 24.49
C PRO A 742 -8.23 -38.28 25.24
N THR A 743 -7.41 -39.30 25.53
CA THR A 743 -6.11 -39.15 26.19
C THR A 743 -5.19 -38.21 25.41
N PHE A 744 -5.23 -38.23 24.07
CA PHE A 744 -4.41 -37.32 23.25
C PHE A 744 -4.85 -35.86 23.40
N SER A 745 -6.12 -35.58 23.69
CA SER A 745 -6.58 -34.22 24.05
C SER A 745 -6.00 -33.78 25.39
N VAL A 746 -5.90 -34.68 26.37
CA VAL A 746 -5.22 -34.39 27.64
C VAL A 746 -3.74 -34.07 27.43
N TRP A 747 -3.06 -34.79 26.52
CA TRP A 747 -1.68 -34.50 26.16
C TRP A 747 -1.55 -33.11 25.51
N TRP A 748 -2.49 -32.75 24.64
CA TRP A 748 -2.55 -31.44 24.00
C TRP A 748 -2.68 -30.29 25.03
N ASP A 749 -3.58 -30.45 26.01
CA ASP A 749 -3.79 -29.45 27.07
C ASP A 749 -2.56 -29.27 27.96
N ARG A 750 -1.75 -30.33 28.11
CA ARG A 750 -0.47 -30.32 28.84
C ARG A 750 0.70 -29.80 28.00
N GLY A 751 0.48 -29.42 26.74
CA GLY A 751 1.50 -28.79 25.89
C GLY A 751 2.13 -29.70 24.84
N LEU A 752 1.77 -30.98 24.78
CA LEU A 752 2.16 -31.90 23.69
C LEU A 752 1.23 -31.71 22.50
N LYS A 753 1.48 -30.67 21.70
CA LYS A 753 0.60 -30.27 20.59
C LYS A 753 0.96 -30.92 19.26
N GLN A 754 2.24 -31.06 18.97
CA GLN A 754 2.77 -31.55 17.69
C GLN A 754 3.63 -32.80 17.89
N ILE A 755 3.75 -33.62 16.85
CA ILE A 755 4.62 -34.80 16.87
C ILE A 755 6.08 -34.41 17.11
N LYS A 756 6.53 -33.25 16.61
CA LYS A 756 7.85 -32.67 16.90
C LYS A 756 8.13 -32.53 18.40
N ASN A 757 7.11 -32.34 19.24
CA ASN A 757 7.29 -32.20 20.69
C ASN A 757 7.68 -33.52 21.38
N LEU A 758 7.61 -34.66 20.69
CA LEU A 758 8.05 -35.97 21.17
C LEU A 758 9.57 -36.20 21.02
N TYR A 759 10.31 -35.20 20.53
CA TYR A 759 11.75 -35.29 20.34
C TYR A 759 12.47 -34.24 21.20
N ALA A 760 13.50 -34.63 21.97
CA ALA A 760 14.47 -33.73 22.58
C ALA A 760 15.87 -33.98 21.99
N SER A 761 16.64 -32.90 21.85
CA SER A 761 17.99 -32.95 21.26
C SER A 761 18.09 -33.67 19.91
N GLY A 762 16.98 -33.70 19.14
CA GLY A 762 16.90 -34.36 17.84
C GLY A 762 16.63 -35.86 17.87
N VAL A 763 16.35 -36.46 19.03
CA VAL A 763 16.05 -37.89 19.18
C VAL A 763 14.67 -38.06 19.84
N PHE A 764 13.96 -39.14 19.50
CA PHE A 764 12.65 -39.44 20.08
C PHE A 764 12.76 -39.78 21.57
N ASP A 765 12.06 -39.02 22.42
CA ASP A 765 12.17 -39.10 23.88
C ASP A 765 11.63 -40.42 24.44
N SER A 766 12.17 -40.82 25.60
CA SER A 766 11.61 -41.91 26.39
C SER A 766 10.27 -41.50 27.02
N PHE A 767 9.47 -42.47 27.45
CA PHE A 767 8.21 -42.18 28.14
C PHE A 767 8.45 -41.50 29.50
N GLU A 768 9.53 -41.86 30.21
CA GLU A 768 9.92 -41.28 31.50
C GLU A 768 10.26 -39.79 31.37
N ASP A 769 10.99 -39.43 30.31
CA ASP A 769 11.35 -38.04 30.02
C ASP A 769 10.11 -37.20 29.65
N LEU A 770 9.24 -37.73 28.79
CA LEU A 770 7.98 -37.07 28.42
C LEU A 770 7.01 -36.96 29.60
N SER A 771 6.95 -37.98 30.45
CA SER A 771 6.16 -37.99 31.68
C SER A 771 6.67 -36.93 32.65
N SER A 772 7.98 -36.79 32.81
CA SER A 772 8.58 -35.75 33.65
C SER A 772 8.32 -34.35 33.10
N LYS A 773 8.48 -34.16 31.79
CA LYS A 773 8.38 -32.85 31.12
C LYS A 773 6.94 -32.32 30.99
N TYR A 774 5.97 -33.20 30.74
CA TYR A 774 4.57 -32.84 30.50
C TYR A 774 3.62 -33.43 31.57
N SER A 775 4.19 -33.90 32.68
CA SER A 775 3.50 -34.50 33.84
C SER A 775 2.61 -35.71 33.50
N LEU A 776 2.87 -36.46 32.42
CA LEU A 776 1.97 -37.50 31.91
C LEU A 776 1.80 -38.67 32.90
N PRO A 777 0.57 -39.16 33.16
CA PRO A 777 0.33 -40.33 34.01
C PRO A 777 0.98 -41.61 33.46
N GLY A 778 1.51 -42.46 34.35
CA GLY A 778 2.13 -43.75 33.98
C GLY A 778 1.20 -44.71 33.22
N THR A 779 -0.12 -44.57 33.42
CA THR A 779 -1.16 -45.32 32.68
C THR A 779 -1.18 -45.02 31.17
N HIS A 780 -0.50 -43.97 30.72
CA HIS A 780 -0.44 -43.57 29.31
C HIS A 780 0.70 -44.26 28.51
N LEU A 781 1.48 -45.15 29.11
CA LEU A 781 2.60 -45.84 28.45
C LEU A 781 2.17 -46.55 27.15
N PHE A 782 1.00 -47.20 27.14
CA PHE A 782 0.48 -47.84 25.93
C PHE A 782 0.23 -46.84 24.78
N ARG A 783 -0.24 -45.62 25.10
CA ARG A 783 -0.48 -44.56 24.11
C ARG A 783 0.84 -44.02 23.56
N TYR A 784 1.86 -43.94 24.42
CA TYR A 784 3.23 -43.65 23.99
C TYR A 784 3.76 -44.70 22.99
N LEU A 785 3.52 -45.99 23.23
CA LEU A 785 3.93 -47.04 22.29
C LEU A 785 3.19 -46.92 20.95
N GLN A 786 1.90 -46.56 20.95
CA GLN A 786 1.13 -46.32 19.72
C GLN A 786 1.70 -45.16 18.88
N ILE A 787 1.98 -44.01 19.51
CA ILE A 787 2.52 -42.84 18.79
C ILE A 787 3.97 -43.07 18.34
N ARG A 788 4.77 -43.82 19.12
CA ARG A 788 6.13 -44.23 18.76
C ARG A 788 6.14 -45.15 17.53
N ASN A 789 5.28 -46.15 17.52
CA ASN A 789 5.10 -47.04 16.36
C ASN A 789 4.66 -46.24 15.11
N PHE A 790 3.71 -45.32 15.27
CA PHE A 790 3.29 -44.41 14.20
C PHE A 790 4.47 -43.56 13.67
N ALA A 791 5.25 -42.93 14.55
CA ALA A 791 6.40 -42.11 14.17
C ALA A 791 7.45 -42.93 13.39
N SER A 792 7.73 -44.17 13.83
CA SER A 792 8.67 -45.07 13.16
C SER A 792 8.26 -45.44 11.73
N LYS A 793 6.96 -45.48 11.43
CA LYS A 793 6.43 -45.79 10.09
C LYS A 793 6.35 -44.57 9.19
N CYS A 794 6.05 -43.41 9.75
CA CYS A 794 5.75 -42.19 8.97
C CYS A 794 6.98 -41.33 8.66
N PHE A 795 8.03 -41.42 9.47
CA PHE A 795 9.20 -40.55 9.34
C PHE A 795 10.46 -41.34 8.97
N PRO A 796 11.10 -41.04 7.83
CA PRO A 796 12.38 -41.65 7.49
C PRO A 796 13.45 -41.20 8.50
N ASN A 797 14.27 -42.14 8.98
CA ASN A 797 15.36 -41.96 9.96
C ASN A 797 14.96 -41.94 11.45
N PHE A 798 13.79 -42.47 11.81
CA PHE A 798 13.46 -42.75 13.22
C PHE A 798 14.57 -43.60 13.89
N PRO A 799 15.02 -43.29 15.13
CA PRO A 799 14.44 -42.38 16.12
C PRO A 799 14.90 -40.92 16.01
N SER A 800 15.70 -40.56 15.00
CA SER A 800 16.14 -39.17 14.81
C SER A 800 15.03 -38.31 14.22
N LEU A 801 14.97 -37.04 14.63
CA LEU A 801 14.05 -36.07 14.07
C LEU A 801 14.39 -35.83 12.59
N PRO A 802 13.43 -35.91 11.66
CA PRO A 802 13.67 -35.61 10.26
C PRO A 802 14.22 -34.19 10.07
N PRO A 803 15.09 -33.96 9.08
CA PRO A 803 15.57 -32.62 8.75
C PRO A 803 14.39 -31.73 8.37
N GLU A 804 14.44 -30.47 8.83
CA GLU A 804 13.37 -29.49 8.56
C GLU A 804 13.19 -29.33 7.06
N LEU A 805 11.97 -29.60 6.57
CA LEU A 805 11.68 -29.46 5.14
C LEU A 805 11.61 -27.97 4.81
N PRO A 806 12.17 -27.50 3.67
CA PRO A 806 12.23 -26.08 3.37
C PRO A 806 10.90 -25.34 3.51
N TRP A 807 9.80 -25.99 3.12
CA TRP A 807 8.45 -25.42 3.17
C TRP A 807 7.86 -25.31 4.58
N GLU A 808 8.37 -26.02 5.58
CA GLU A 808 7.89 -25.93 6.97
C GLU A 808 8.07 -24.53 7.54
N ARG A 809 9.10 -23.82 7.08
CA ARG A 809 9.33 -22.40 7.37
C ARG A 809 8.13 -21.51 7.07
N ILE A 810 7.25 -21.90 6.14
CA ILE A 810 6.02 -21.17 5.84
C ILE A 810 5.15 -20.97 7.10
N SER A 811 5.10 -21.99 7.97
CA SER A 811 4.31 -21.96 9.20
C SER A 811 4.81 -20.94 10.22
N THR A 812 6.09 -20.54 10.13
CA THR A 812 6.70 -19.59 11.07
C THR A 812 6.36 -18.12 10.77
N PHE A 813 5.81 -17.82 9.59
CA PHE A 813 5.50 -16.43 9.24
C PHE A 813 4.28 -15.93 10.00
N ASN A 814 4.48 -14.85 10.77
CA ASN A 814 3.39 -14.14 11.45
C ASN A 814 2.43 -13.49 10.41
N PRO A 815 1.15 -13.90 10.36
CA PRO A 815 0.19 -13.40 9.38
C PRO A 815 -0.22 -11.94 9.60
N LEU A 816 -0.05 -11.40 10.81
CA LEU A 816 -0.37 -10.01 11.18
C LEU A 816 0.76 -9.04 10.81
N GLN A 817 1.95 -9.54 10.48
CA GLN A 817 3.07 -8.68 10.14
C GLN A 817 2.88 -8.01 8.77
N LYS A 818 3.30 -6.75 8.67
CA LYS A 818 3.28 -6.01 7.40
C LYS A 818 4.18 -6.68 6.36
N GLY A 819 3.66 -6.87 5.15
CA GLY A 819 4.42 -7.41 4.01
C GLY A 819 4.59 -8.93 4.00
N THR A 820 3.85 -9.68 4.82
CA THR A 820 3.97 -11.15 4.91
C THR A 820 3.80 -11.85 3.56
N ILE A 821 2.85 -11.45 2.71
CA ILE A 821 2.69 -12.02 1.36
C ILE A 821 3.96 -11.83 0.52
N SER A 822 4.60 -10.66 0.60
CA SER A 822 5.85 -10.41 -0.13
C SER A 822 7.02 -11.26 0.41
N LYS A 823 7.06 -11.51 1.71
CA LYS A 823 8.03 -12.43 2.33
C LYS A 823 7.80 -13.87 1.88
N ILE A 824 6.55 -14.34 1.89
CA ILE A 824 6.18 -15.67 1.40
C ILE A 824 6.51 -15.80 -0.09
N TYR A 825 6.17 -14.82 -0.92
CA TYR A 825 6.52 -14.79 -2.34
C TYR A 825 8.04 -14.90 -2.55
N SER A 826 8.82 -14.11 -1.81
CA SER A 826 10.28 -14.13 -1.90
C SER A 826 10.86 -15.48 -1.47
N PHE A 827 10.27 -16.09 -0.45
CA PHE A 827 10.62 -17.43 -0.01
C PHE A 827 10.32 -18.48 -1.11
N ILE A 828 9.12 -18.47 -1.69
CA ILE A 828 8.76 -19.40 -2.78
C ILE A 828 9.64 -19.20 -4.00
N LEU A 829 10.02 -17.95 -4.31
CA LEU A 829 10.92 -17.63 -5.42
C LEU A 829 12.29 -18.27 -5.23
N LYS A 830 12.83 -18.29 -4.00
CA LYS A 830 14.11 -18.93 -3.66
C LYS A 830 14.09 -20.46 -3.77
N LEU A 831 12.91 -21.09 -3.74
CA LEU A 831 12.78 -22.54 -3.96
C LEU A 831 12.96 -22.92 -5.45
N ARG A 832 13.03 -21.95 -6.36
CA ARG A 832 13.32 -22.22 -7.78
C ARG A 832 14.83 -22.41 -7.97
N VAL A 833 15.21 -23.39 -8.78
CA VAL A 833 16.61 -23.64 -9.16
C VAL A 833 17.16 -22.43 -9.92
N ASP A 834 18.30 -21.91 -9.47
CA ASP A 834 18.92 -20.70 -10.04
C ASP A 834 19.49 -20.96 -11.44
N SER A 835 19.06 -20.15 -12.41
CA SER A 835 19.61 -20.19 -13.78
C SER A 835 20.98 -19.51 -13.92
N SER A 836 21.47 -18.86 -12.87
CA SER A 836 22.71 -18.08 -12.85
C SER A 836 23.95 -18.94 -13.07
N VAL A 837 23.96 -20.18 -12.58
CA VAL A 837 25.08 -21.13 -12.69
C VAL A 837 25.48 -21.35 -14.16
N LYS A 838 24.51 -21.53 -15.06
CA LYS A 838 24.80 -21.73 -16.49
C LYS A 838 25.43 -20.51 -17.16
N ILE A 839 25.06 -19.31 -16.70
CA ILE A 839 25.58 -18.05 -17.26
C ILE A 839 27.00 -17.79 -16.73
N ARG A 840 27.22 -18.05 -15.44
CA ARG A 840 28.56 -17.97 -14.83
C ARG A 840 29.54 -18.89 -15.54
N ASN A 841 29.20 -20.17 -15.70
CA ASN A 841 30.06 -21.16 -16.36
C ASN A 841 30.39 -20.77 -17.82
N ALA A 842 29.47 -20.09 -18.52
CA ALA A 842 29.72 -19.59 -19.87
C ALA A 842 30.70 -18.41 -19.90
N TRP A 843 30.67 -17.53 -18.89
CA TRP A 843 31.66 -16.47 -18.72
C TRP A 843 33.03 -17.03 -18.32
N GLU A 844 33.08 -18.00 -17.41
CA GLU A 844 34.34 -18.67 -17.03
C GLU A 844 35.05 -19.27 -18.24
N LYS A 845 34.28 -19.94 -19.12
CA LYS A 845 34.82 -20.52 -20.35
C LYS A 845 35.35 -19.48 -21.33
N GLU A 846 34.64 -18.37 -21.53
CA GLU A 846 35.05 -17.34 -22.50
C GLU A 846 36.23 -16.49 -22.00
N LEU A 847 36.31 -16.27 -20.69
CA LEU A 847 37.34 -15.44 -20.07
C LEU A 847 38.56 -16.24 -19.62
N GLY A 848 38.47 -17.58 -19.57
CA GLY A 848 39.56 -18.44 -19.11
C GLY A 848 39.88 -18.29 -17.61
N ILE A 849 38.89 -17.87 -16.80
CA ILE A 849 39.05 -17.65 -15.35
C ILE A 849 37.98 -18.40 -14.56
N GLN A 850 38.27 -18.76 -13.31
CA GLN A 850 37.26 -19.26 -12.37
C GLN A 850 36.63 -18.08 -11.60
N LEU A 851 35.29 -18.04 -11.54
CA LEU A 851 34.55 -16.99 -10.85
C LEU A 851 33.96 -17.53 -9.55
N THR A 852 34.47 -17.05 -8.42
CA THR A 852 33.87 -17.36 -7.12
C THR A 852 32.42 -16.85 -7.03
N GLN A 853 31.60 -17.49 -6.18
CA GLN A 853 30.21 -17.07 -5.98
C GLN A 853 30.12 -15.60 -5.53
N ASP A 854 30.99 -15.16 -4.63
CA ASP A 854 31.01 -13.78 -4.15
C ASP A 854 31.34 -12.77 -5.26
N SER A 855 32.31 -13.10 -6.12
CA SER A 855 32.67 -12.25 -7.26
C SER A 855 31.52 -12.13 -8.26
N TRP A 856 30.78 -13.23 -8.46
CA TRP A 856 29.60 -13.25 -9.31
C TRP A 856 28.44 -12.43 -8.71
N ASP A 857 28.21 -12.52 -7.40
CA ASP A 857 27.14 -11.78 -6.74
C ASP A 857 27.43 -10.26 -6.71
N VAL A 858 28.70 -9.87 -6.53
CA VAL A 858 29.15 -8.47 -6.68
C VAL A 858 28.91 -7.96 -8.09
N ALA A 859 29.27 -8.74 -9.11
CA ALA A 859 29.03 -8.41 -10.51
C ALA A 859 27.53 -8.19 -10.79
N ILE A 860 26.69 -9.11 -10.33
CA ILE A 860 25.24 -9.00 -10.47
C ILE A 860 24.69 -7.76 -9.75
N GLY A 861 25.19 -7.44 -8.55
CA GLY A 861 24.81 -6.24 -7.81
C GLY A 861 25.12 -4.94 -8.59
N ARG A 862 26.21 -4.93 -9.35
CA ARG A 862 26.68 -3.76 -10.11
C ARG A 862 25.87 -3.38 -11.33
N ILE A 863 25.07 -4.28 -11.90
CA ILE A 863 24.16 -4.01 -13.04
C ILE A 863 23.23 -2.80 -12.78
N ARG A 864 23.06 -2.40 -11.50
CA ARG A 864 22.19 -1.29 -11.11
C ARG A 864 22.85 -0.21 -10.26
N SER A 865 23.95 -0.49 -9.56
CA SER A 865 24.65 0.54 -8.79
C SER A 865 25.54 1.43 -9.65
N SER A 866 25.94 0.95 -10.83
CA SER A 866 26.93 1.62 -11.68
C SER A 866 26.37 2.81 -12.45
N SER A 867 25.05 2.92 -12.61
CA SER A 867 24.43 4.05 -13.30
C SER A 867 22.99 4.26 -12.86
N SER A 868 22.61 5.51 -12.62
CA SER A 868 21.21 5.93 -12.45
C SER A 868 20.42 5.83 -13.76
N CYS A 869 21.10 5.79 -14.91
CA CYS A 869 20.48 5.71 -16.22
C CYS A 869 19.89 4.32 -16.50
N ALA A 870 18.57 4.31 -16.63
CA ALA A 870 17.76 3.14 -16.90
C ALA A 870 18.12 2.40 -18.21
N ARG A 871 18.59 3.12 -19.25
CA ARG A 871 19.01 2.53 -20.54
C ARG A 871 20.34 1.79 -20.38
N LEU A 872 21.32 2.42 -19.72
CA LEU A 872 22.64 1.84 -19.47
C LEU A 872 22.54 0.58 -18.60
N SER A 873 21.76 0.63 -17.52
CA SER A 873 21.50 -0.56 -16.68
C SER A 873 20.86 -1.72 -17.47
N LEU A 874 20.01 -1.43 -18.47
CA LEU A 874 19.44 -2.48 -19.33
C LEU A 874 20.50 -3.08 -20.29
N ILE A 875 21.46 -2.29 -20.73
CA ILE A 875 22.55 -2.77 -21.58
C ILE A 875 23.49 -3.65 -20.76
N GLN A 876 23.89 -3.22 -19.57
CA GLN A 876 24.67 -4.04 -18.61
C GLN A 876 23.96 -5.37 -18.34
N PHE A 877 22.66 -5.34 -18.05
CA PHE A 877 21.85 -6.56 -17.88
C PHE A 877 21.94 -7.47 -19.11
N LYS A 878 21.82 -6.93 -20.33
CA LYS A 878 21.93 -7.72 -21.56
C LYS A 878 23.32 -8.30 -21.76
N VAL A 879 24.39 -7.57 -21.41
CA VAL A 879 25.77 -8.04 -21.54
C VAL A 879 26.02 -9.17 -20.55
N VAL A 880 25.80 -8.95 -19.26
CA VAL A 880 26.06 -9.94 -18.20
C VAL A 880 25.27 -11.23 -18.43
N HIS A 881 24.03 -11.14 -18.88
CA HIS A 881 23.23 -12.32 -19.19
C HIS A 881 23.45 -12.89 -20.61
N ARG A 882 24.46 -12.39 -21.34
CA ARG A 882 24.84 -12.82 -22.69
C ARG A 882 23.67 -12.78 -23.68
N ILE A 883 22.86 -11.74 -23.59
CA ILE A 883 21.71 -11.43 -24.48
C ILE A 883 22.10 -10.37 -25.51
N HIS A 884 23.14 -9.58 -25.24
CA HIS A 884 23.65 -8.59 -26.20
C HIS A 884 24.14 -9.29 -27.48
N PHE A 885 23.96 -8.63 -28.63
CA PHE A 885 24.41 -9.16 -29.93
C PHE A 885 25.87 -8.80 -30.13
N SER A 886 26.73 -9.80 -30.21
CA SER A 886 28.10 -9.66 -30.69
C SER A 886 28.18 -10.15 -32.15
N LYS A 887 29.19 -9.77 -32.93
CA LYS A 887 29.29 -10.25 -34.32
C LYS A 887 29.41 -11.76 -34.41
N SER A 888 30.15 -12.41 -33.51
CA SER A 888 30.19 -13.88 -33.45
C SER A 888 28.85 -14.53 -33.16
N ARG A 889 27.91 -13.81 -32.55
CA ARG A 889 26.54 -14.30 -32.38
C ARG A 889 25.67 -13.99 -33.61
N LEU A 890 25.89 -12.85 -34.25
CA LEU A 890 25.16 -12.47 -35.46
C LEU A 890 25.54 -13.36 -36.64
N SER A 891 26.81 -13.76 -36.77
CA SER A 891 27.28 -14.72 -37.80
C SER A 891 26.66 -16.11 -37.66
N GLN A 892 26.31 -16.52 -36.43
CA GLN A 892 25.57 -17.76 -36.17
C GLN A 892 24.08 -17.68 -36.54
N ILE A 893 23.54 -16.46 -36.65
CA ILE A 893 22.12 -16.21 -36.95
C ILE A 893 21.93 -15.85 -38.44
N TYR A 894 22.90 -15.14 -39.01
CA TYR A 894 22.89 -14.61 -40.36
C TYR A 894 24.14 -15.11 -41.10
N PRO A 895 23.99 -15.96 -42.14
CA PRO A 895 25.12 -16.55 -42.86
C PRO A 895 26.07 -15.54 -43.49
N ASP A 896 25.57 -14.36 -43.89
CA ASP A 896 26.34 -13.32 -44.60
C ASP A 896 27.18 -12.44 -43.65
N MET A 897 27.09 -12.65 -42.34
CA MET A 897 27.80 -11.85 -41.35
C MET A 897 29.12 -12.51 -40.96
N VAL A 898 30.22 -11.79 -41.15
CA VAL A 898 31.55 -12.21 -40.70
C VAL A 898 31.70 -11.98 -39.19
N ASP A 899 32.27 -12.95 -38.48
CA ASP A 899 32.39 -12.93 -37.02
C ASP A 899 33.53 -12.06 -36.48
N VAL A 900 34.33 -11.45 -37.35
CA VAL A 900 35.54 -10.69 -37.05
C VAL A 900 35.23 -9.35 -36.36
N CYS A 901 36.08 -8.98 -35.40
CA CYS A 901 35.98 -7.70 -34.68
C CYS A 901 36.24 -6.48 -35.58
N ASP A 902 35.36 -5.49 -35.52
CA ASP A 902 35.50 -4.23 -36.28
C ASP A 902 36.73 -3.40 -35.88
N LYS A 903 37.18 -3.54 -34.62
CA LYS A 903 38.25 -2.71 -34.05
C LYS A 903 39.64 -3.26 -34.39
N CYS A 904 39.89 -4.54 -34.14
CA CYS A 904 41.20 -5.15 -34.34
C CYS A 904 41.30 -5.97 -35.63
N LYS A 905 40.18 -6.28 -36.28
CA LYS A 905 40.08 -7.10 -37.51
C LYS A 905 40.74 -8.49 -37.46
N GLY A 906 41.19 -8.95 -36.29
CA GLY A 906 42.04 -10.15 -36.16
C GLY A 906 41.48 -11.28 -35.28
N SER A 907 40.31 -11.11 -34.65
CA SER A 907 39.73 -12.15 -33.80
C SER A 907 38.20 -12.17 -33.86
N PRO A 908 37.55 -13.32 -33.59
CA PRO A 908 36.10 -13.40 -33.44
C PRO A 908 35.61 -12.45 -32.35
N CYS A 909 34.66 -11.59 -32.69
CA CYS A 909 34.05 -10.61 -31.79
C CYS A 909 33.01 -11.26 -30.89
N ASN A 910 33.47 -12.07 -29.94
CA ASN A 910 32.67 -12.53 -28.80
C ASN A 910 32.48 -11.39 -27.78
N LEU A 911 31.68 -11.59 -26.72
CA LEU A 911 31.32 -10.50 -25.80
C LEU A 911 32.54 -10.02 -24.98
N GLY A 912 33.40 -10.93 -24.54
CA GLY A 912 34.64 -10.62 -23.83
C GLY A 912 35.60 -9.82 -24.70
N HIS A 913 35.76 -10.19 -25.97
CA HIS A 913 36.60 -9.47 -26.93
C HIS A 913 36.03 -8.10 -27.30
N MET A 914 34.72 -8.01 -27.50
CA MET A 914 34.06 -6.76 -27.88
C MET A 914 34.21 -5.65 -26.82
N PHE A 915 34.19 -6.01 -25.54
CA PHE A 915 34.25 -5.03 -24.44
C PHE A 915 35.63 -4.90 -23.79
N TYR A 916 36.48 -5.93 -23.83
CA TYR A 916 37.70 -5.94 -23.02
C TYR A 916 38.93 -6.54 -23.71
N LEU A 917 38.85 -7.77 -24.26
CA LEU A 917 40.04 -8.48 -24.78
C LEU A 917 40.55 -7.98 -26.14
N CYS A 918 39.94 -6.94 -26.72
CA CYS A 918 40.38 -6.36 -27.98
C CYS A 918 41.65 -5.51 -27.78
N PRO A 919 42.76 -5.79 -28.51
CA PRO A 919 44.01 -5.02 -28.38
C PRO A 919 43.83 -3.52 -28.61
N SER A 920 42.93 -3.12 -29.52
CA SER A 920 42.63 -1.71 -29.82
C SER A 920 41.97 -0.97 -28.65
N LEU A 921 41.48 -1.66 -27.61
CA LEU A 921 40.92 -1.06 -26.40
C LEU A 921 41.96 -0.85 -25.29
N TYR A 922 43.17 -1.40 -25.44
CA TYR A 922 44.17 -1.40 -24.37
C TYR A 922 44.59 0.02 -23.93
N GLY A 923 44.78 0.94 -24.89
CA GLY A 923 45.13 2.33 -24.60
C GLY A 923 44.04 3.09 -23.81
N PHE A 924 42.76 2.80 -24.10
CA PHE A 924 41.63 3.37 -23.37
C PHE A 924 41.61 2.89 -21.91
N TRP A 925 41.79 1.58 -21.69
CA TRP A 925 41.82 1.01 -20.33
C TRP A 925 43.05 1.42 -19.52
N TYR A 926 44.18 1.63 -20.18
CA TYR A 926 45.40 2.17 -19.56
C TYR A 926 45.20 3.60 -19.04
N GLN A 927 44.43 4.43 -19.75
CA GLN A 927 44.10 5.80 -19.30
C GLN A 927 43.09 5.81 -18.13
N GLU A 928 42.02 5.02 -18.23
CA GLU A 928 40.98 4.95 -17.18
C GLU A 928 41.47 4.34 -15.86
N SER A 929 42.32 3.30 -15.92
CA SER A 929 42.93 2.70 -14.73
C SER A 929 43.79 3.71 -13.96
N ASN A 930 44.54 4.57 -14.67
CA ASN A 930 45.32 5.65 -14.08
C ASN A 930 44.46 6.76 -13.44
N ILE A 931 43.31 7.12 -14.04
CA ILE A 931 42.36 8.09 -13.46
C ILE A 931 41.71 7.54 -12.18
N THR A 932 41.38 6.25 -12.17
CA THR A 932 40.76 5.59 -11.01
C THR A 932 41.75 5.42 -9.85
N LEU A 933 43.02 5.13 -10.15
CA LEU A 933 44.12 5.08 -9.18
C LEU A 933 44.43 6.45 -8.57
N ARG A 934 44.38 7.54 -9.36
CA ARG A 934 44.52 8.92 -8.85
C ARG A 934 43.39 9.32 -7.90
N ARG A 935 42.14 8.97 -8.21
CA ARG A 935 41.00 9.23 -7.30
C ARG A 935 41.04 8.41 -6.01
N TYR A 936 41.58 7.20 -6.03
CA TYR A 936 41.71 6.36 -4.83
C TYR A 936 42.86 6.78 -3.91
N THR A 937 43.90 7.42 -4.46
CA THR A 937 45.06 7.91 -3.70
C THR A 937 44.78 9.26 -3.03
N GLU A 938 43.83 10.05 -3.52
CA GLU A 938 43.38 11.29 -2.86
C GLU A 938 42.50 11.05 -1.61
N ASP A 939 41.78 9.91 -1.52
CA ASP A 939 40.84 9.62 -0.42
C ASP A 939 41.45 8.85 0.77
N LYS A 940 42.69 8.34 0.67
CA LYS A 940 43.40 7.70 1.79
C LYS A 940 44.91 7.93 1.70
N GLN A 941 45.46 8.66 2.68
CA GLN A 941 46.90 8.70 2.95
C GLN A 941 47.39 7.30 3.34
N VAL A 942 47.90 6.53 2.37
CA VAL A 942 48.70 5.32 2.62
C VAL A 942 49.89 5.33 1.67
N GLN A 943 51.08 5.19 2.24
CA GLN A 943 52.38 5.21 1.56
C GLN A 943 52.54 4.07 0.55
N GLU A 944 53.30 4.39 -0.50
CA GLU A 944 53.67 3.55 -1.63
C GLU A 944 54.48 2.31 -1.23
N THR A 945 54.08 1.13 -1.71
CA THR A 945 55.01 0.02 -2.00
C THR A 945 54.52 -0.82 -3.19
N GLU A 946 55.37 -0.88 -4.23
CA GLU A 946 55.48 -1.77 -5.40
C GLU A 946 54.25 -2.27 -6.21
N PRO A 947 54.26 -2.16 -7.57
CA PRO A 947 53.24 -2.71 -8.45
C PRO A 947 53.62 -4.11 -8.94
N LYS A 948 53.19 -5.18 -8.24
CA LYS A 948 53.32 -6.56 -8.77
C LYS A 948 52.05 -7.41 -8.61
N ARG A 949 51.46 -7.72 -9.77
CA ARG A 949 50.95 -9.05 -10.18
C ARG A 949 49.81 -9.77 -9.43
N LEU A 950 49.10 -9.14 -8.50
CA LEU A 950 47.92 -9.77 -7.89
C LEU A 950 46.63 -9.05 -8.29
N VAL A 951 45.55 -9.83 -8.40
CA VAL A 951 44.17 -9.43 -8.76
C VAL A 951 43.81 -9.42 -10.26
N ARG A 952 44.05 -10.54 -10.96
CA ARG A 952 43.43 -10.78 -12.30
C ARG A 952 42.08 -11.53 -12.26
N GLY A 953 41.63 -12.02 -11.10
CA GLY A 953 40.42 -12.86 -11.01
C GLY A 953 39.13 -12.12 -10.59
N SER A 954 39.17 -11.31 -9.54
CA SER A 954 37.97 -10.70 -8.93
C SER A 954 37.61 -9.31 -9.48
N LEU A 955 38.58 -8.63 -10.12
CA LEU A 955 38.39 -7.31 -10.77
C LEU A 955 37.73 -7.42 -12.15
N PHE A 956 37.75 -8.59 -12.79
CA PHE A 956 37.51 -8.71 -14.22
C PHE A 956 36.02 -8.57 -14.63
N VAL A 957 35.09 -9.21 -13.92
CA VAL A 957 33.65 -9.00 -14.18
C VAL A 957 33.20 -7.62 -13.67
N LYS A 958 33.88 -7.13 -12.63
CA LYS A 958 33.74 -5.77 -12.10
C LYS A 958 34.10 -4.72 -13.17
N GLU A 959 35.22 -4.90 -13.88
CA GLU A 959 35.63 -4.05 -15.00
C GLU A 959 34.68 -4.24 -16.19
N VAL A 960 34.36 -5.45 -16.64
CA VAL A 960 33.41 -5.67 -17.77
C VAL A 960 32.01 -5.07 -17.53
N ILE A 961 31.59 -4.88 -16.27
CA ILE A 961 30.33 -4.22 -15.91
C ILE A 961 30.48 -2.71 -15.78
N ASP A 962 31.59 -2.22 -15.22
CA ASP A 962 31.90 -0.78 -15.15
C ASP A 962 32.16 -0.21 -16.58
N THR A 963 32.85 -0.97 -17.43
CA THR A 963 33.21 -0.65 -18.85
C THR A 963 32.00 -0.43 -19.77
N THR A 964 30.84 -1.06 -19.49
CA THR A 964 29.63 -0.88 -20.33
C THR A 964 28.99 0.50 -20.16
N VAL A 965 29.35 1.24 -19.12
CA VAL A 965 28.91 2.63 -18.89
C VAL A 965 29.75 3.60 -19.72
N CYS A 966 31.08 3.44 -19.74
CA CYS A 966 31.99 4.35 -20.46
C CYS A 966 32.06 4.12 -21.98
N CYS A 967 31.79 2.92 -22.50
CA CYS A 967 31.84 2.65 -23.96
C CYS A 967 30.58 3.09 -24.74
N ILE A 968 29.54 3.57 -24.06
CA ILE A 968 28.23 3.92 -24.67
C ILE A 968 27.91 5.42 -24.54
N THR A 969 28.58 6.12 -23.64
CA THR A 969 28.79 7.57 -23.67
C THR A 969 29.94 7.87 -24.61
#